data_AF-A0AAU0U3W5-F1
#
_entry.id   AF-A0AAU0U3W5-F1
#
_cell.length_a   1.000
_cell.length_b   1.000
_cell.length_c   1.000
_cell.angle_alpha   90.00
_cell.angle_beta   90.00
_cell.angle_gamma   90.00
#
_symmetry.space_group_name_H-M   'P 1'
#
loop_
_entity.id
_entity.type
_entity.pdbx_description
1 polymer ?
#
loop_
_entity_poly.entity_id
_entity_poly.type
_entity_poly.pdbx_seq_one_letter_code
_entity_poly.pdbx_strand_id
1 'polypeptide(L)'
;MRRLTGWLLASMLLLVGNSAAAALSLSLNADRLTPAQQQASQTLLDEALQALPPRFIEQLDRRIDVRWSADLPSNAYGQASGPYQLDLNSNLLAGLTDGSAATQKTNRPHGTVRREMLATVLHELTHIYDRATLWPGAERSLILNCQRQANSLGKIGLPDRCRGQTARRFTLSDDPRLLDLAGWQQYVGRRGEREEHNRQVARSPDIYEISNPREFVAVNMEYFLLDPDYPCRRPALYAYYKEHFDWAPSARSECRTSFPFLNAGSDFGRQPLGTIDPERVYAVDYLLAEANQNWVSRWGHSMLRLVICKPGRPRGPDCRLDLDQHLVLSYRAFVGDVQLSSWDGLTGVYPSRLFVLPLGQVIDEYTKTELRSLASVPMNLSRPQINDLVEHAAEMHWSYDGNYYFISNNCAVETLKLLRSGTDDPRLKGLDSIIPNGLLEVLNARGLADTSVLKDPREALRLGYRFDSYRDRYQAMFDVLKKQLPIKQTTVEDWLGVPSKERREWFASADLRTSAAMLLLEQASLRRELLLAQEEVKQRYLSAREQKDGGVSKATGTLREILASSGFLSRPAELLDSGGYGLPQASEWQRLEDESSQRQKQLQRLTGDLDKEVRALLEPERAAEIAANEDNLKQISDHLRTLHKAAGGLELP
;
A
#
# COMPACT_ATOMS: atom_id res chain seq x y z
N MET A 1 -60.49 46.53 12.88
CA MET A 1 -59.43 45.95 12.02
C MET A 1 -58.00 46.25 12.50
N ARG A 2 -57.64 47.48 12.93
CA ARG A 2 -56.27 47.80 13.40
C ARG A 2 -55.73 47.04 14.63
N ARG A 3 -56.59 46.54 15.53
CA ARG A 3 -56.16 45.78 16.73
C ARG A 3 -55.84 44.30 16.44
N LEU A 4 -56.47 43.71 15.42
CA LEU A 4 -56.23 42.32 15.00
C LEU A 4 -54.92 42.19 14.21
N THR A 5 -54.57 43.19 13.41
CA THR A 5 -53.30 43.25 12.67
C THR A 5 -52.09 43.39 13.59
N GLY A 6 -52.21 44.10 14.72
CA GLY A 6 -51.12 44.22 15.70
C GLY A 6 -50.82 42.92 16.45
N TRP A 7 -51.86 42.13 16.74
CA TRP A 7 -51.70 40.82 17.39
C TRP A 7 -51.12 39.76 16.44
N LEU A 8 -51.49 39.79 15.15
CA LEU A 8 -50.91 38.90 14.15
C LEU A 8 -49.42 39.22 13.86
N LEU A 9 -49.04 40.50 13.84
CA LEU A 9 -47.62 40.92 13.70
C LEU A 9 -46.78 40.56 14.93
N ALA A 10 -47.32 40.72 16.15
CA ALA A 10 -46.63 40.26 17.37
C ALA A 10 -46.49 38.73 17.42
N SER A 11 -47.48 37.99 16.93
CA SER A 11 -47.41 36.52 16.81
C SER A 11 -46.38 36.07 15.77
N MET A 12 -46.27 36.79 14.64
CA MET A 12 -45.26 36.53 13.61
C MET A 12 -43.84 36.86 14.08
N LEU A 13 -43.66 37.95 14.84
CA LEU A 13 -42.36 38.30 15.44
C LEU A 13 -41.94 37.33 16.55
N LEU A 14 -42.88 36.77 17.33
CA LEU A 14 -42.60 35.74 18.32
C LEU A 14 -42.32 34.36 17.71
N LEU A 15 -42.83 34.07 16.51
CA LEU A 15 -42.54 32.85 15.75
C LEU A 15 -41.19 32.89 15.01
N VAL A 16 -40.66 34.09 14.72
CA VAL A 16 -39.34 34.25 14.08
C VAL A 16 -38.21 34.44 15.12
N GLY A 17 -38.54 34.86 16.35
CA GLY A 17 -37.56 35.15 17.41
C GLY A 17 -37.14 33.98 18.31
N ASN A 18 -37.71 32.79 18.17
CA ASN A 18 -37.39 31.62 19.00
C ASN A 18 -37.16 30.37 18.15
N SER A 19 -36.22 30.45 17.20
CA SER A 19 -35.44 29.25 16.89
C SER A 19 -34.41 29.14 17.99
N ALA A 20 -34.79 28.57 19.15
CA ALA A 20 -33.78 28.03 20.05
C ALA A 20 -33.07 26.94 19.23
N ALA A 21 -31.93 27.28 18.64
CA ALA A 21 -31.10 26.33 17.94
C ALA A 21 -30.61 25.35 19.00
N ALA A 22 -31.33 24.24 19.13
CA ALA A 22 -30.98 23.17 20.01
C ALA A 22 -29.67 22.58 19.46
N ALA A 23 -28.65 22.57 20.31
CA ALA A 23 -27.26 22.29 19.95
C ALA A 23 -26.62 21.48 21.09
N LEU A 24 -25.54 20.77 20.78
CA LEU A 24 -24.73 20.09 21.80
C LEU A 24 -24.36 21.07 22.92
N SER A 25 -24.67 20.69 24.17
CA SER A 25 -24.26 21.43 25.37
C SER A 25 -23.65 20.49 26.39
N LEU A 26 -22.51 20.86 26.98
CA LEU A 26 -21.85 20.09 28.04
C LEU A 26 -22.24 20.68 29.40
N SER A 27 -22.89 19.88 30.24
CA SER A 27 -23.37 20.29 31.56
C SER A 27 -22.47 19.69 32.64
N LEU A 28 -21.55 20.49 33.17
CA LEU A 28 -20.72 20.07 34.30
C LEU A 28 -21.57 19.88 35.56
N ASN A 29 -21.53 18.69 36.13
CA ASN A 29 -21.99 18.46 37.48
C ASN A 29 -21.00 19.12 38.45
N ALA A 30 -21.41 20.26 38.99
CA ALA A 30 -20.62 21.08 39.91
C ALA A 30 -20.69 20.58 41.37
N ASP A 31 -21.46 19.54 41.66
CA ASP A 31 -21.62 19.02 43.01
C ASP A 31 -20.24 18.59 43.54
N ARG A 32 -19.89 19.11 44.72
CA ARG A 32 -18.62 18.84 45.42
C ARG A 32 -17.36 19.41 44.75
N LEU A 33 -17.49 20.25 43.72
CA LEU A 33 -16.36 20.98 43.14
C LEU A 33 -16.20 22.36 43.80
N THR A 34 -14.96 22.76 44.08
CA THR A 34 -14.64 24.14 44.49
C THR A 34 -14.80 25.11 43.30
N PRO A 35 -14.96 26.43 43.53
CA PRO A 35 -15.08 27.39 42.42
C PRO A 35 -13.91 27.34 41.42
N ALA A 36 -12.68 27.13 41.89
CA ALA A 36 -11.50 26.99 41.02
C ALA A 36 -11.56 25.71 40.18
N GLN A 37 -12.01 24.59 40.76
CA GLN A 37 -12.20 23.33 40.05
C GLN A 37 -13.31 23.42 39.00
N GLN A 38 -14.41 24.11 39.32
CA GLN A 38 -15.50 24.38 38.38
C GLN A 38 -15.01 25.19 37.19
N GLN A 39 -14.29 26.29 37.44
CA GLN A 39 -13.73 27.13 36.39
C GLN A 39 -12.76 26.35 35.49
N ALA A 40 -11.81 25.62 36.07
CA ALA A 40 -10.82 24.86 35.30
C ALA A 40 -11.47 23.75 34.46
N SER A 41 -12.49 23.07 35.02
CA SER A 41 -13.28 22.07 34.30
C SER A 41 -14.08 22.71 33.15
N GLN A 42 -14.74 23.85 33.41
CA GLN A 42 -15.52 24.54 32.39
C GLN A 42 -14.64 25.00 31.23
N THR A 43 -13.46 25.57 31.50
CA THR A 43 -12.50 25.94 30.45
C THR A 43 -12.12 24.76 29.56
N LEU A 44 -11.88 23.57 30.14
CA LEU A 44 -11.59 22.36 29.38
C LEU A 44 -12.76 21.96 28.46
N LEU A 45 -14.00 22.05 28.96
CA LEU A 45 -15.20 21.71 28.18
C LEU A 45 -15.49 22.74 27.08
N ASP A 46 -15.28 24.03 27.36
CA ASP A 46 -15.45 25.10 26.39
C ASP A 46 -14.43 24.99 25.25
N GLU A 47 -13.17 24.67 25.57
CA GLU A 47 -12.14 24.37 24.56
C GLU A 47 -12.51 23.15 23.70
N ALA A 48 -13.05 22.09 24.29
CA ALA A 48 -13.51 20.92 23.55
C ALA A 48 -14.66 21.29 22.60
N LEU A 49 -15.66 22.05 23.06
CA LEU A 49 -16.75 22.54 22.21
C LEU A 49 -16.23 23.44 21.08
N GLN A 50 -15.25 24.29 21.35
CA GLN A 50 -14.67 25.18 20.34
C GLN A 50 -13.90 24.41 19.25
N ALA A 51 -13.29 23.28 19.61
CA ALA A 51 -12.56 22.45 18.66
C ALA A 51 -13.50 21.65 17.74
N LEU A 52 -14.73 21.33 18.15
CA LEU A 52 -15.64 20.48 17.37
C LEU A 52 -16.15 21.16 16.09
N PRO A 53 -16.43 20.37 15.02
CA PRO A 53 -17.06 20.90 13.82
C PRO A 53 -18.45 21.51 14.13
N PRO A 54 -18.83 22.64 13.52
CA PRO A 54 -20.16 23.24 13.72
C PRO A 54 -21.30 22.25 13.48
N ARG A 55 -21.20 21.48 12.38
CA ARG A 55 -22.18 20.44 12.04
C ARG A 55 -22.26 19.32 13.08
N PHE A 56 -21.18 19.01 13.77
CA PHE A 56 -21.19 18.02 14.87
C PHE A 56 -22.07 18.53 16.02
N ILE A 57 -21.87 19.79 16.42
CA ILE A 57 -22.60 20.46 17.51
C ILE A 57 -24.09 20.56 17.18
N GLU A 58 -24.41 21.02 15.97
CA GLU A 58 -25.79 21.21 15.50
C GLU A 58 -26.55 19.88 15.36
N GLN A 59 -25.91 18.84 14.84
CA GLN A 59 -26.60 17.57 14.59
C GLN A 59 -26.74 16.70 15.82
N LEU A 60 -25.77 16.75 16.74
CA LEU A 60 -25.87 15.95 17.95
C LEU A 60 -27.04 16.44 18.79
N ASP A 61 -27.17 17.76 18.99
CA ASP A 61 -28.33 18.40 19.64
C ASP A 61 -28.75 17.67 20.95
N ARG A 62 -27.82 17.52 21.89
CA ARG A 62 -28.06 16.87 23.17
C ARG A 62 -27.34 17.60 24.29
N ARG A 63 -27.95 17.56 25.48
CA ARG A 63 -27.25 17.87 26.73
C ARG A 63 -26.48 16.63 27.17
N ILE A 64 -25.17 16.77 27.36
CA ILE A 64 -24.30 15.73 27.90
C ILE A 64 -23.91 16.12 29.32
N ASP A 65 -24.24 15.28 30.29
CA ASP A 65 -23.86 15.51 31.68
C ASP A 65 -22.42 15.05 31.91
N VAL A 66 -21.57 15.97 32.36
CA VAL A 66 -20.15 15.72 32.62
C VAL A 66 -19.91 15.67 34.11
N ARG A 67 -19.30 14.61 34.64
CA ARG A 67 -18.97 14.51 36.07
C ARG A 67 -17.55 14.04 36.31
N TRP A 68 -17.00 14.40 37.47
CA TRP A 68 -15.75 13.83 37.96
C TRP A 68 -16.04 12.58 38.79
N SER A 69 -15.38 11.47 38.47
CA SER A 69 -15.58 10.17 39.13
C SER A 69 -14.27 9.64 39.70
N ALA A 70 -14.34 9.11 40.92
CA ALA A 70 -13.26 8.39 41.58
C ALA A 70 -13.26 6.89 41.26
N ASP A 71 -14.33 6.39 40.63
CA ASP A 71 -14.52 4.96 40.33
C ASP A 71 -13.81 4.52 39.03
N LEU A 72 -13.17 5.46 38.33
CA LEU A 72 -12.40 5.17 37.12
C LEU A 72 -11.02 4.59 37.46
N PRO A 73 -10.51 3.63 36.68
CA PRO A 73 -9.15 3.12 36.83
C PRO A 73 -8.11 4.26 36.86
N SER A 74 -7.04 4.10 37.65
CA SER A 74 -6.03 5.16 37.84
C SER A 74 -5.32 5.58 36.55
N ASN A 75 -5.30 4.72 35.53
CA ASN A 75 -4.74 4.98 34.21
C ASN A 75 -5.75 5.52 33.19
N ALA A 76 -7.05 5.55 33.50
CA ALA A 76 -8.09 6.08 32.63
C ALA A 76 -8.27 7.59 32.84
N TYR A 77 -8.48 8.35 31.76
CA TYR A 77 -8.71 9.79 31.83
C TYR A 77 -10.20 10.14 31.85
N GLY A 78 -11.01 9.34 31.18
CA GLY A 78 -12.45 9.48 31.14
C GLY A 78 -13.10 8.31 30.40
N GLN A 79 -14.44 8.30 30.37
CA GLN A 79 -15.25 7.37 29.58
C GLN A 79 -16.65 7.96 29.34
N ALA A 80 -17.27 7.60 28.22
CA ALA A 80 -18.70 7.81 27.97
C ALA A 80 -19.51 6.73 28.71
N SER A 81 -20.27 7.15 29.72
CA SER A 81 -21.16 6.28 30.51
C SER A 81 -22.60 6.46 30.02
N GLY A 82 -23.20 5.43 29.43
CA GLY A 82 -24.56 5.54 28.88
C GLY A 82 -24.66 6.42 27.62
N PRO A 83 -25.85 6.92 27.25
CA PRO A 83 -26.04 7.63 25.98
C PRO A 83 -25.62 9.11 26.02
N TYR A 84 -25.72 9.80 27.16
CA TYR A 84 -25.54 11.26 27.25
C TYR A 84 -24.77 11.68 28.51
N GLN A 85 -23.78 10.89 28.90
CA GLN A 85 -22.97 11.20 30.06
C GLN A 85 -21.49 10.88 29.82
N LEU A 86 -20.63 11.74 30.38
CA LEU A 86 -19.18 11.66 30.27
C LEU A 86 -18.58 11.75 31.68
N ASP A 87 -17.83 10.73 32.06
CA ASP A 87 -17.14 10.67 33.34
C ASP A 87 -15.66 10.99 33.13
N LEU A 88 -15.11 11.96 33.88
CA LEU A 88 -13.70 12.32 33.91
C LEU A 88 -13.05 11.82 35.21
N ASN A 89 -11.80 11.38 35.16
CA ASN A 89 -11.12 10.82 36.33
C ASN A 89 -10.74 11.92 37.32
N SER A 90 -11.29 11.86 38.55
CA SER A 90 -11.06 12.88 39.59
C SER A 90 -9.59 13.04 39.98
N ASN A 91 -8.73 12.05 39.73
CA ASN A 91 -7.29 12.14 39.97
C ASN A 91 -6.60 13.23 39.13
N LEU A 92 -7.19 13.64 38.01
CA LEU A 92 -6.65 14.65 37.11
C LEU A 92 -7.09 16.08 37.47
N LEU A 93 -8.10 16.21 38.34
CA LEU A 93 -8.72 17.49 38.66
C LEU A 93 -7.77 18.45 39.38
N ALA A 94 -6.92 17.95 40.28
CA ALA A 94 -5.97 18.77 41.02
C ALA A 94 -4.99 19.46 40.05
N GLY A 95 -4.35 18.67 39.17
CA GLY A 95 -3.39 19.19 38.19
C GLY A 95 -4.02 20.09 37.13
N LEU A 96 -5.30 19.86 36.79
CA LEU A 96 -6.06 20.76 35.92
C LEU A 96 -6.30 22.12 36.60
N THR A 97 -6.59 22.11 37.90
CA THR A 97 -6.95 23.32 38.68
C THR A 97 -5.74 24.19 39.00
N ASP A 98 -4.62 23.58 39.39
CA ASP A 98 -3.39 24.31 39.73
C ASP A 98 -2.51 24.65 38.50
N GLY A 99 -2.86 24.13 37.32
CA GLY A 99 -2.18 24.37 36.05
C GLY A 99 -0.98 23.46 35.77
N SER A 100 -0.57 22.61 36.72
CA SER A 100 0.57 21.69 36.54
C SER A 100 0.36 20.69 35.39
N ALA A 101 -0.90 20.34 35.08
CA ALA A 101 -1.26 19.47 33.96
C ALA A 101 -0.80 20.02 32.59
N ALA A 102 -0.66 21.33 32.43
CA ALA A 102 -0.21 21.93 31.18
C ALA A 102 1.26 21.62 30.86
N THR A 103 2.08 21.43 31.90
CA THR A 103 3.52 21.16 31.78
C THR A 103 3.90 19.72 32.07
N GLN A 104 3.07 18.99 32.83
CA GLN A 104 3.33 17.60 33.19
C GLN A 104 3.29 16.72 31.92
N LYS A 105 4.44 16.13 31.58
CA LYS A 105 4.59 15.24 30.43
C LYS A 105 3.95 13.89 30.68
N THR A 106 3.44 13.30 29.61
CA THR A 106 2.91 11.93 29.57
C THR A 106 3.75 11.09 28.63
N ASN A 107 3.68 9.78 28.79
CA ASN A 107 4.14 8.83 27.77
C ASN A 107 2.99 8.46 26.80
N ARG A 108 1.96 9.32 26.73
CA ARG A 108 0.77 9.15 25.89
C ARG A 108 0.87 10.09 24.67
N PRO A 109 0.04 9.88 23.63
CA PRO A 109 0.30 10.47 22.32
C PRO A 109 0.20 12.01 22.23
N HIS A 110 -0.57 12.67 23.09
CA HIS A 110 -0.76 14.13 23.11
C HIS A 110 0.23 14.88 24.02
N GLY A 111 1.07 14.14 24.75
CA GLY A 111 2.33 14.59 25.33
C GLY A 111 2.26 15.35 26.66
N THR A 112 1.16 16.02 27.00
CA THR A 112 0.94 16.60 28.35
C THR A 112 -0.40 16.18 28.91
N VAL A 113 -0.51 16.09 30.24
CA VAL A 113 -1.75 15.69 30.92
C VAL A 113 -2.92 16.56 30.45
N ARG A 114 -2.72 17.87 30.30
CA ARG A 114 -3.77 18.78 29.84
C ARG A 114 -4.25 18.50 28.40
N ARG A 115 -3.34 18.17 27.48
CA ARG A 115 -3.72 17.83 26.10
C ARG A 115 -4.39 16.47 26.03
N GLU A 116 -3.94 15.49 26.82
CA GLU A 116 -4.60 14.19 26.97
C GLU A 116 -6.03 14.33 27.52
N MET A 117 -6.26 15.25 28.47
CA MET A 117 -7.60 15.52 29.00
C MET A 117 -8.53 16.11 27.92
N LEU A 118 -8.03 17.07 27.12
CA LEU A 118 -8.80 17.66 26.02
C LEU A 118 -9.12 16.59 24.95
N ALA A 119 -8.12 15.82 24.54
CA ALA A 119 -8.29 14.71 23.61
C ALA A 119 -9.29 13.68 24.14
N THR A 120 -9.24 13.34 25.43
CA THR A 120 -10.21 12.42 26.06
C THR A 120 -11.64 12.96 25.97
N VAL A 121 -11.88 14.26 26.24
CA VAL A 121 -13.24 14.82 26.08
C VAL A 121 -13.70 14.70 24.62
N LEU A 122 -12.85 15.04 23.65
CA LEU A 122 -13.19 14.92 22.23
C LEU A 122 -13.43 13.46 21.79
N HIS A 123 -12.64 12.52 22.31
CA HIS A 123 -12.76 11.09 22.09
C HIS A 123 -14.15 10.59 22.51
N GLU A 124 -14.53 10.86 23.77
CA GLU A 124 -15.81 10.41 24.32
C GLU A 124 -17.00 11.08 23.64
N LEU A 125 -16.90 12.36 23.30
CA LEU A 125 -17.93 13.04 22.51
C LEU A 125 -18.08 12.41 21.12
N THR A 126 -16.98 11.99 20.50
CA THR A 126 -16.99 11.30 19.21
C THR A 126 -17.72 9.97 19.30
N HIS A 127 -17.51 9.18 20.37
CA HIS A 127 -18.30 7.97 20.60
C HIS A 127 -19.80 8.24 20.72
N ILE A 128 -20.19 9.32 21.41
CA ILE A 128 -21.59 9.70 21.57
C ILE A 128 -22.20 10.10 20.22
N TYR A 129 -21.48 10.89 19.41
CA TYR A 129 -21.90 11.27 18.05
C TYR A 129 -22.02 10.07 17.11
N ASP A 130 -21.06 9.15 17.17
CA ASP A 130 -21.04 7.96 16.35
C ASP A 130 -22.22 7.03 16.68
N ARG A 131 -22.60 6.92 17.95
CA ARG A 131 -23.79 6.15 18.39
C ARG A 131 -25.13 6.82 18.05
N ALA A 132 -25.15 8.11 17.71
CA ALA A 132 -26.38 8.86 17.50
C ALA A 132 -27.04 8.66 16.13
N THR A 133 -26.44 7.89 15.20
CA THR A 133 -27.00 7.55 13.87
C THR A 133 -27.36 8.77 13.01
N LEU A 134 -26.46 9.75 12.96
CA LEU A 134 -26.69 11.07 12.36
C LEU A 134 -26.40 11.07 10.84
N TRP A 135 -26.88 10.05 10.13
CA TRP A 135 -26.63 9.92 8.69
C TRP A 135 -27.20 11.10 7.87
N PRO A 136 -26.44 11.69 6.93
CA PRO A 136 -26.93 12.58 5.90
C PRO A 136 -28.17 12.03 5.17
N GLY A 137 -29.07 12.90 4.71
CA GLY A 137 -30.38 12.49 4.16
C GLY A 137 -30.30 11.50 2.98
N ALA A 138 -29.36 11.70 2.06
CA ALA A 138 -29.13 10.80 0.93
C ALA A 138 -28.62 9.42 1.38
N GLU A 139 -27.68 9.41 2.33
CA GLU A 139 -27.11 8.19 2.90
C GLU A 139 -28.15 7.41 3.72
N ARG A 140 -28.91 8.09 4.57
CA ARG A 140 -30.04 7.50 5.31
C ARG A 140 -31.02 6.83 4.37
N SER A 141 -31.37 7.48 3.26
CA SER A 141 -32.26 6.92 2.25
C SER A 141 -31.68 5.66 1.61
N LEU A 142 -30.38 5.66 1.28
CA LEU A 142 -29.68 4.49 0.76
C LEU A 142 -29.69 3.33 1.76
N ILE A 143 -29.32 3.58 3.02
CA ILE A 143 -29.27 2.58 4.09
C ILE A 143 -30.64 1.93 4.28
N LEU A 144 -31.70 2.72 4.45
CA LEU A 144 -33.06 2.21 4.64
C LEU A 144 -33.55 1.42 3.41
N ASN A 145 -33.22 1.87 2.21
CA ASN A 145 -33.54 1.13 0.98
C ASN A 145 -32.83 -0.22 0.92
N CYS A 146 -31.53 -0.25 1.23
CA CYS A 146 -30.75 -1.47 1.24
C CYS A 146 -31.21 -2.46 2.32
N GLN A 147 -31.55 -1.98 3.52
CA GLN A 147 -32.13 -2.80 4.58
C GLN A 147 -33.47 -3.43 4.16
N ARG A 148 -34.38 -2.64 3.56
CA ARG A 148 -35.66 -3.16 3.03
C ARG A 148 -35.46 -4.19 1.92
N GLN A 149 -34.55 -3.93 0.98
CA GLN A 149 -34.23 -4.88 -0.08
C GLN A 149 -33.58 -6.16 0.47
N ALA A 150 -32.72 -6.06 1.48
CA ALA A 150 -32.07 -7.22 2.08
C ALA A 150 -33.09 -8.14 2.76
N ASN A 151 -34.08 -7.55 3.44
CA ASN A 151 -35.16 -8.30 4.10
C ASN A 151 -36.10 -8.99 3.10
N SER A 152 -36.21 -8.50 1.87
CA SER A 152 -37.12 -9.04 0.85
C SER A 152 -36.44 -9.98 -0.14
N LEU A 153 -35.25 -9.63 -0.62
CA LEU A 153 -34.51 -10.35 -1.67
C LEU A 153 -33.35 -11.21 -1.11
N GLY A 154 -33.04 -11.08 0.17
CA GLY A 154 -31.82 -11.62 0.76
C GLY A 154 -30.55 -10.89 0.29
N LYS A 155 -29.41 -11.21 0.89
CA LYS A 155 -28.12 -10.58 0.55
C LYS A 155 -27.70 -10.83 -0.91
N ILE A 156 -28.15 -11.94 -1.50
CA ILE A 156 -27.76 -12.36 -2.87
C ILE A 156 -28.40 -11.49 -3.97
N GLY A 157 -29.57 -10.90 -3.72
CA GLY A 157 -30.26 -10.05 -4.69
C GLY A 157 -29.87 -8.56 -4.63
N LEU A 158 -29.00 -8.16 -3.69
CA LEU A 158 -28.69 -6.75 -3.46
C LEU A 158 -27.79 -6.15 -4.55
N PRO A 159 -28.05 -4.90 -4.98
CA PRO A 159 -27.16 -4.18 -5.89
C PRO A 159 -25.84 -3.83 -5.21
N ASP A 160 -24.78 -3.62 -6.01
CA ASP A 160 -23.43 -3.34 -5.50
C ASP A 160 -23.36 -2.13 -4.55
N ARG A 161 -24.18 -1.09 -4.78
CA ARG A 161 -24.29 0.09 -3.90
C ARG A 161 -24.77 -0.22 -2.47
N CYS A 162 -25.37 -1.40 -2.24
CA CYS A 162 -25.81 -1.84 -0.92
C CYS A 162 -24.74 -2.61 -0.14
N ARG A 163 -23.55 -2.84 -0.72
CA ARG A 163 -22.44 -3.48 -0.01
C ARG A 163 -22.03 -2.64 1.20
N GLY A 164 -22.02 -3.27 2.37
CA GLY A 164 -21.75 -2.61 3.65
C GLY A 164 -22.87 -1.75 4.22
N GLN A 165 -23.97 -1.52 3.48
CA GLN A 165 -25.03 -0.60 3.93
C GLN A 165 -26.11 -1.26 4.80
N THR A 166 -26.30 -2.57 4.67
CA THR A 166 -27.42 -3.26 5.35
C THR A 166 -27.24 -3.37 6.86
N ALA A 167 -26.01 -3.31 7.35
CA ALA A 167 -25.65 -3.54 8.75
C ALA A 167 -25.30 -2.25 9.51
N ARG A 168 -25.49 -1.07 8.91
CA ARG A 168 -25.20 0.23 9.51
C ARG A 168 -26.00 0.45 10.80
N ARG A 169 -25.29 0.83 11.85
CA ARG A 169 -25.71 1.09 13.24
C ARG A 169 -25.08 2.35 13.80
N PHE A 170 -23.97 2.81 13.22
CA PHE A 170 -23.22 3.97 13.66
C PHE A 170 -23.20 5.06 12.59
N THR A 171 -22.92 6.30 12.99
CA THR A 171 -22.81 7.42 12.05
C THR A 171 -21.61 7.23 11.14
N LEU A 172 -20.44 6.88 11.70
CA LEU A 172 -19.14 6.84 11.02
C LEU A 172 -18.49 5.46 11.10
N SER A 173 -18.46 4.83 12.27
CA SER A 173 -17.59 3.66 12.52
C SER A 173 -17.97 2.39 11.76
N ASP A 174 -19.11 2.36 11.10
CA ASP A 174 -19.45 1.31 10.16
C ASP A 174 -19.70 1.81 8.72
N ASP A 175 -19.30 3.04 8.44
CA ASP A 175 -19.32 3.59 7.09
C ASP A 175 -18.43 2.79 6.14
N PRO A 176 -18.95 2.32 4.99
CA PRO A 176 -18.16 1.50 4.10
C PRO A 176 -16.91 2.17 3.55
N ARG A 177 -16.96 3.49 3.29
CA ARG A 177 -15.82 4.24 2.77
C ARG A 177 -14.78 4.45 3.85
N LEU A 178 -15.20 4.84 5.06
CA LEU A 178 -14.30 4.96 6.20
C LEU A 178 -13.60 3.62 6.49
N LEU A 179 -14.34 2.52 6.57
CA LEU A 179 -13.76 1.21 6.88
C LEU A 179 -12.74 0.75 5.82
N ASP A 180 -12.95 1.11 4.55
CA ASP A 180 -11.98 0.82 3.48
C ASP A 180 -10.69 1.63 3.63
N LEU A 181 -10.77 2.89 4.09
CA LEU A 181 -9.60 3.72 4.41
C LEU A 181 -8.90 3.25 5.68
N ALA A 182 -9.67 2.89 6.69
CA ALA A 182 -9.22 2.58 8.03
C ALA A 182 -8.55 1.20 8.15
N GLY A 183 -8.58 0.36 7.11
CA GLY A 183 -7.93 -0.95 7.11
C GLY A 183 -8.85 -2.13 7.42
N TRP A 184 -10.15 -1.92 7.61
CA TRP A 184 -11.19 -2.97 7.65
C TRP A 184 -11.86 -3.11 6.29
N GLN A 185 -11.04 -3.28 5.27
CA GLN A 185 -11.47 -3.33 3.88
C GLN A 185 -12.44 -4.48 3.61
N GLN A 186 -13.23 -4.34 2.55
CA GLN A 186 -14.06 -5.46 2.10
C GLN A 186 -13.21 -6.63 1.59
N TYR A 187 -13.51 -7.84 2.03
CA TYR A 187 -12.98 -9.07 1.42
C TYR A 187 -13.42 -9.17 -0.05
N VAL A 188 -12.52 -9.66 -0.90
CA VAL A 188 -12.81 -10.04 -2.28
C VAL A 188 -13.36 -11.46 -2.29
N GLY A 189 -14.48 -11.70 -2.97
CA GLY A 189 -15.11 -13.03 -3.05
C GLY A 189 -16.02 -13.37 -1.88
N ARG A 190 -16.09 -12.52 -0.83
CA ARG A 190 -16.98 -12.70 0.33
C ARG A 190 -18.11 -11.66 0.40
N ARG A 191 -18.42 -11.04 -0.74
CA ARG A 191 -19.66 -10.28 -0.96
C ARG A 191 -20.02 -9.29 0.17
N GLY A 192 -19.15 -8.31 0.40
CA GLY A 192 -19.43 -7.25 1.37
C GLY A 192 -19.00 -7.56 2.82
N GLU A 193 -18.60 -8.79 3.13
CA GLU A 193 -17.90 -9.08 4.39
C GLU A 193 -16.60 -8.29 4.46
N ARG A 194 -16.22 -7.88 5.67
CA ARG A 194 -15.06 -7.04 5.94
C ARG A 194 -14.01 -7.78 6.74
N GLU A 195 -12.76 -7.36 6.59
CA GLU A 195 -11.67 -7.90 7.37
C GLU A 195 -11.94 -7.74 8.86
N GLU A 196 -11.63 -8.77 9.65
CA GLU A 196 -11.80 -8.71 11.11
C GLU A 196 -10.60 -8.07 11.81
N HIS A 197 -9.41 -8.21 11.19
CA HIS A 197 -8.15 -7.74 11.74
C HIS A 197 -7.58 -6.63 10.87
N ASN A 198 -7.27 -5.50 11.49
CA ASN A 198 -6.65 -4.39 10.80
C ASN A 198 -5.14 -4.67 10.57
N ARG A 199 -4.69 -4.48 9.33
CA ARG A 199 -3.31 -4.72 8.91
C ARG A 199 -2.49 -3.45 8.69
N GLN A 200 -3.08 -2.27 8.91
CA GLN A 200 -2.38 -0.99 8.91
C GLN A 200 -1.76 -0.73 10.30
N VAL A 201 -0.87 -1.63 10.73
CA VAL A 201 -0.34 -1.66 12.10
C VAL A 201 0.87 -0.75 12.31
N ALA A 202 1.55 -0.36 11.23
CA ALA A 202 2.70 0.52 11.29
C ALA A 202 2.28 1.98 11.19
N ARG A 203 3.10 2.90 11.73
CA ARG A 203 2.85 4.35 11.66
C ARG A 203 1.47 4.75 12.21
N SER A 204 1.04 4.07 13.27
CA SER A 204 -0.16 4.39 14.03
C SER A 204 0.15 5.49 15.07
N PRO A 205 -0.69 6.53 15.21
CA PRO A 205 -0.55 7.53 16.27
C PRO A 205 -0.76 6.93 17.67
N ASP A 206 -1.68 5.97 17.77
CA ASP A 206 -1.96 5.18 18.96
C ASP A 206 -2.48 3.82 18.52
N ILE A 207 -1.77 2.74 18.87
CA ILE A 207 -2.13 1.38 18.47
C ILE A 207 -3.51 0.96 18.98
N TYR A 208 -4.06 1.66 19.97
CA TYR A 208 -5.43 1.45 20.41
C TYR A 208 -6.46 1.70 19.31
N GLU A 209 -6.17 2.58 18.33
CA GLU A 209 -7.07 2.89 17.21
C GLU A 209 -7.47 1.64 16.40
N ILE A 210 -6.58 0.66 16.28
CA ILE A 210 -6.81 -0.54 15.45
C ILE A 210 -7.56 -1.65 16.20
N SER A 211 -7.93 -1.41 17.47
CA SER A 211 -8.65 -2.41 18.28
C SER A 211 -10.05 -2.69 17.76
N ASN A 212 -10.78 -1.65 17.35
CA ASN A 212 -12.05 -1.76 16.63
C ASN A 212 -12.40 -0.41 15.94
N PRO A 213 -13.32 -0.41 14.96
CA PRO A 213 -13.65 0.79 14.20
C PRO A 213 -14.20 1.99 15.00
N ARG A 214 -14.75 1.78 16.20
CA ARG A 214 -15.24 2.89 17.05
C ARG A 214 -14.09 3.65 17.68
N GLU A 215 -13.10 2.93 18.20
CA GLU A 215 -11.87 3.52 18.72
C GLU A 215 -11.08 4.17 17.59
N PHE A 216 -11.07 3.56 16.40
CA PHE A 216 -10.42 4.15 15.24
C PHE A 216 -10.94 5.56 14.94
N VAL A 217 -12.26 5.72 14.87
CA VAL A 217 -12.89 7.02 14.60
C VAL A 217 -12.59 7.99 15.73
N ALA A 218 -12.74 7.58 16.99
CA ALA A 218 -12.52 8.46 18.13
C ALA A 218 -11.06 8.95 18.20
N VAL A 219 -10.08 8.04 18.11
CA VAL A 219 -8.66 8.40 18.05
C VAL A 219 -8.39 9.32 16.87
N ASN A 220 -8.81 8.96 15.65
CA ASN A 220 -8.52 9.79 14.48
C ASN A 220 -9.22 11.15 14.51
N MET A 221 -10.37 11.27 15.17
CA MET A 221 -11.04 12.55 15.38
C MET A 221 -10.23 13.45 16.32
N GLU A 222 -9.59 12.92 17.36
CA GLU A 222 -8.69 13.70 18.22
C GLU A 222 -7.59 14.37 17.37
N TYR A 223 -6.94 13.59 16.50
CA TYR A 223 -5.86 14.10 15.65
C TYR A 223 -6.39 15.05 14.56
N PHE A 224 -7.51 14.72 13.93
CA PHE A 224 -8.15 15.60 12.96
C PHE A 224 -8.42 16.99 13.54
N LEU A 225 -8.81 17.08 14.82
CA LEU A 225 -9.15 18.33 15.49
C LEU A 225 -7.94 19.05 16.12
N LEU A 226 -6.97 18.30 16.66
CA LEU A 226 -5.91 18.84 17.51
C LEU A 226 -4.52 18.85 16.88
N ASP A 227 -4.29 18.10 15.80
CA ASP A 227 -2.99 17.99 15.14
C ASP A 227 -2.99 18.75 13.80
N PRO A 228 -2.27 19.90 13.70
CA PRO A 228 -2.17 20.65 12.46
C PRO A 228 -1.47 19.89 11.32
N ASP A 229 -0.72 18.82 11.62
CA ASP A 229 -0.07 17.96 10.62
C ASP A 229 -0.97 16.82 10.12
N TYR A 230 -2.13 16.57 10.74
CA TYR A 230 -3.06 15.50 10.34
C TYR A 230 -3.38 15.46 8.84
N PRO A 231 -3.70 16.58 8.15
CA PRO A 231 -3.93 16.56 6.70
C PRO A 231 -2.74 16.06 5.89
N CYS A 232 -1.51 16.20 6.40
CA CYS A 232 -0.31 15.75 5.71
C CYS A 232 0.08 14.32 6.09
N ARG A 233 -0.35 13.85 7.27
CA ARG A 233 -0.06 12.51 7.79
C ARG A 233 -1.07 11.47 7.33
N ARG A 234 -2.36 11.81 7.29
CA ARG A 234 -3.48 10.95 6.89
C ARG A 234 -4.44 11.70 5.96
N PRO A 235 -3.97 12.12 4.77
CA PRO A 235 -4.73 12.97 3.87
C PRO A 235 -6.09 12.36 3.44
N ALA A 236 -6.17 11.05 3.22
CA ALA A 236 -7.41 10.40 2.81
C ALA A 236 -8.49 10.44 3.91
N LEU A 237 -8.10 10.22 5.17
CA LEU A 237 -9.02 10.34 6.32
C LEU A 237 -9.37 11.80 6.63
N TYR A 238 -8.42 12.72 6.48
CA TYR A 238 -8.70 14.15 6.58
C TYR A 238 -9.74 14.59 5.55
N ALA A 239 -9.61 14.15 4.29
CA ALA A 239 -10.58 14.44 3.24
C ALA A 239 -11.97 13.88 3.59
N TYR A 240 -12.03 12.64 4.09
CA TYR A 240 -13.28 12.02 4.54
C TYR A 240 -13.98 12.84 5.65
N TYR A 241 -13.26 13.21 6.72
CA TYR A 241 -13.86 14.00 7.80
C TYR A 241 -14.27 15.39 7.33
N LYS A 242 -13.43 16.04 6.51
CA LYS A 242 -13.74 17.34 5.93
C LYS A 242 -15.02 17.30 5.11
N GLU A 243 -15.21 16.28 4.27
CA GLU A 243 -16.42 16.10 3.49
C GLU A 243 -17.64 15.81 4.37
N HIS A 244 -17.51 14.89 5.34
CA HIS A 244 -18.61 14.53 6.23
C HIS A 244 -19.12 15.74 7.03
N PHE A 245 -18.22 16.53 7.59
CA PHE A 245 -18.56 17.70 8.41
C PHE A 245 -18.77 18.99 7.61
N ASP A 246 -18.42 19.01 6.33
CA ASP A 246 -18.31 20.24 5.51
C ASP A 246 -17.45 21.32 6.20
N TRP A 247 -16.42 20.88 6.91
CA TRP A 247 -15.62 21.71 7.79
C TRP A 247 -14.29 21.03 8.12
N ALA A 248 -13.24 21.82 8.32
CA ALA A 248 -11.98 21.34 8.89
C ALA A 248 -11.33 22.46 9.70
N PRO A 249 -10.42 22.13 10.65
CA PRO A 249 -9.70 23.15 11.42
C PRO A 249 -8.92 24.12 10.54
N SER A 250 -8.86 25.38 10.98
CA SER A 250 -8.13 26.44 10.28
C SER A 250 -6.62 26.29 10.42
N ALA A 251 -6.15 25.89 11.60
CA ALA A 251 -4.74 25.64 11.88
C ALA A 251 -4.28 24.35 11.18
N ARG A 252 -3.50 24.52 10.11
CA ARG A 252 -2.97 23.41 9.30
C ARG A 252 -1.55 23.74 8.85
N SER A 253 -0.68 22.75 8.92
CA SER A 253 0.66 22.82 8.36
C SER A 253 0.59 22.76 6.83
N GLU A 254 1.60 23.34 6.17
CA GLU A 254 1.73 23.21 4.72
C GLU A 254 2.22 21.79 4.36
N CYS A 255 1.39 21.05 3.62
CA CYS A 255 1.75 19.71 3.18
C CYS A 255 2.67 19.76 1.97
N ARG A 256 3.64 18.84 1.92
CA ARG A 256 4.40 18.59 0.70
C ARG A 256 3.47 18.04 -0.37
N THR A 257 3.74 18.39 -1.62
CA THR A 257 2.97 17.91 -2.77
C THR A 257 3.40 16.52 -3.23
N SER A 258 4.58 16.06 -2.82
CA SER A 258 5.12 14.74 -3.21
C SER A 258 5.23 13.79 -2.03
N PHE A 259 5.02 12.51 -2.32
CA PHE A 259 4.99 11.43 -1.32
C PHE A 259 6.32 10.66 -1.31
N PRO A 260 6.92 10.41 -0.14
CA PRO A 260 8.11 9.57 -0.03
C PRO A 260 7.78 8.10 -0.30
N PHE A 261 8.70 7.37 -0.91
CA PHE A 261 8.67 5.91 -0.99
C PHE A 261 10.07 5.33 -0.87
N LEU A 262 10.18 4.08 -0.43
CA LEU A 262 11.41 3.31 -0.57
C LEU A 262 11.35 2.47 -1.85
N ASN A 263 12.32 2.71 -2.71
CA ASN A 263 12.58 1.91 -3.89
C ASN A 263 13.08 0.53 -3.45
N ALA A 264 12.24 -0.48 -3.64
CA ALA A 264 12.58 -1.87 -3.35
C ALA A 264 13.31 -2.56 -4.51
N GLY A 265 13.92 -1.77 -5.41
CA GLY A 265 14.64 -2.27 -6.55
C GLY A 265 15.97 -2.92 -6.19
N SER A 266 16.48 -3.75 -7.10
CA SER A 266 17.75 -4.47 -6.93
C SER A 266 18.97 -3.65 -7.36
N ASP A 267 18.77 -2.44 -7.91
CA ASP A 267 19.85 -1.51 -8.22
C ASP A 267 20.29 -0.78 -6.95
N PHE A 268 21.18 -1.43 -6.22
CA PHE A 268 21.70 -0.90 -4.98
C PHE A 268 22.57 0.35 -5.16
N GLY A 269 22.93 0.75 -6.40
CA GLY A 269 23.70 1.95 -6.69
C GLY A 269 22.88 3.24 -6.67
N ARG A 270 21.55 3.16 -6.65
CA ARG A 270 20.65 4.32 -6.55
C ARG A 270 20.31 4.65 -5.11
N GLN A 271 19.92 5.91 -4.86
CA GLN A 271 19.34 6.28 -3.58
C GLN A 271 18.01 5.49 -3.38
N PRO A 272 17.84 4.80 -2.24
CA PRO A 272 16.64 4.00 -1.98
C PRO A 272 15.42 4.88 -1.71
N LEU A 273 15.59 6.05 -1.08
CA LEU A 273 14.49 6.97 -0.84
C LEU A 273 14.17 7.78 -2.10
N GLY A 274 12.94 7.65 -2.60
CA GLY A 274 12.42 8.39 -3.74
C GLY A 274 11.20 9.24 -3.39
N THR A 275 10.72 10.04 -4.35
CA THR A 275 9.45 10.78 -4.24
C THR A 275 8.54 10.52 -5.44
N ILE A 276 7.24 10.45 -5.18
CA ILE A 276 6.20 10.45 -6.21
C ILE A 276 5.48 11.79 -6.14
N ASP A 277 5.56 12.56 -7.22
CA ASP A 277 4.75 13.76 -7.42
C ASP A 277 3.47 13.36 -8.18
N PRO A 278 2.29 13.41 -7.54
CA PRO A 278 1.02 13.09 -8.20
C PRO A 278 0.81 13.89 -9.48
N GLU A 279 1.21 15.16 -9.55
CA GLU A 279 0.97 16.00 -10.73
C GLU A 279 1.71 15.50 -11.98
N ARG A 280 2.83 14.79 -11.80
CA ARG A 280 3.60 14.17 -12.88
C ARG A 280 3.02 12.83 -13.35
N VAL A 281 2.14 12.19 -12.58
CA VAL A 281 1.52 10.91 -12.98
C VAL A 281 0.50 11.20 -14.07
N TYR A 282 0.75 10.82 -15.31
CA TYR A 282 -0.18 10.99 -16.43
C TYR A 282 -1.36 10.02 -16.38
N ALA A 283 -1.07 8.74 -16.14
CA ALA A 283 -2.05 7.67 -16.16
C ALA A 283 -1.63 6.55 -15.20
N VAL A 284 -2.58 5.70 -14.86
CA VAL A 284 -2.34 4.43 -14.18
C VAL A 284 -2.73 3.32 -15.14
N ASP A 285 -1.84 2.35 -15.32
CA ASP A 285 -2.12 1.16 -16.11
C ASP A 285 -2.25 -0.06 -15.19
N TYR A 286 -3.19 -0.95 -15.48
CA TYR A 286 -3.19 -2.31 -14.97
C TYR A 286 -2.08 -3.09 -15.69
N LEU A 287 -1.02 -3.41 -14.96
CA LEU A 287 0.14 -4.12 -15.47
C LEU A 287 0.01 -5.61 -15.16
N LEU A 288 -0.02 -6.43 -16.20
CA LEU A 288 -0.28 -7.86 -16.13
C LEU A 288 0.88 -8.65 -16.74
N ALA A 289 1.50 -9.52 -15.94
CA ALA A 289 2.38 -10.57 -16.46
C ALA A 289 1.52 -11.75 -16.93
N GLU A 290 1.56 -12.07 -18.22
CA GLU A 290 0.75 -13.13 -18.83
C GLU A 290 1.07 -14.50 -18.23
N ALA A 291 0.12 -15.43 -18.17
CA ALA A 291 0.34 -16.77 -17.62
C ALA A 291 1.44 -17.54 -18.36
N ASN A 292 2.18 -18.41 -17.67
CA ASN A 292 3.11 -19.37 -18.30
C ASN A 292 2.83 -20.82 -17.86
N GLN A 293 3.68 -21.76 -18.28
CA GLN A 293 3.52 -23.19 -17.99
C GLN A 293 3.93 -23.58 -16.55
N ASN A 294 4.62 -22.71 -15.79
CA ASN A 294 5.04 -22.99 -14.42
C ASN A 294 3.86 -22.87 -13.46
N TRP A 295 3.70 -23.83 -12.55
CA TRP A 295 2.50 -23.97 -11.69
C TRP A 295 2.15 -22.70 -10.89
N VAL A 296 3.15 -21.99 -10.36
CA VAL A 296 2.99 -20.74 -9.58
C VAL A 296 2.61 -19.53 -10.45
N SER A 297 2.89 -19.59 -11.75
CA SER A 297 2.75 -18.50 -12.72
C SER A 297 1.61 -18.73 -13.74
N ARG A 298 0.80 -19.80 -13.57
CA ARG A 298 -0.33 -20.16 -14.46
C ARG A 298 -1.49 -19.16 -14.45
N TRP A 299 -1.58 -18.30 -13.44
CA TRP A 299 -2.71 -17.39 -13.24
C TRP A 299 -2.41 -15.93 -13.60
N GLY A 300 -1.16 -15.64 -13.98
CA GLY A 300 -0.68 -14.28 -14.18
C GLY A 300 -0.19 -13.60 -12.89
N HIS A 301 0.36 -12.40 -13.01
CA HIS A 301 0.65 -11.53 -11.85
C HIS A 301 0.14 -10.12 -12.16
N SER A 302 -0.67 -9.55 -11.26
CA SER A 302 -1.23 -8.21 -11.43
C SER A 302 -0.51 -7.18 -10.58
N MET A 303 -0.28 -6.02 -11.17
CA MET A 303 0.37 -4.86 -10.59
C MET A 303 -0.30 -3.59 -11.14
N LEU A 304 0.05 -2.42 -10.61
CA LEU A 304 -0.30 -1.13 -11.23
C LEU A 304 0.97 -0.43 -11.67
N ARG A 305 1.00 0.09 -12.91
CA ARG A 305 2.07 0.97 -13.38
C ARG A 305 1.61 2.41 -13.27
N LEU A 306 2.43 3.23 -12.61
CA LEU A 306 2.33 4.68 -12.66
C LEU A 306 3.07 5.16 -13.92
N VAL A 307 2.34 5.74 -14.87
CA VAL A 307 2.91 6.40 -16.05
C VAL A 307 3.28 7.82 -15.67
N ILE A 308 4.56 8.07 -15.43
CA ILE A 308 5.11 9.30 -14.86
C ILE A 308 5.87 10.06 -15.93
N CYS A 309 5.50 11.32 -16.14
CA CYS A 309 6.22 12.22 -17.03
C CYS A 309 7.59 12.57 -16.46
N LYS A 310 8.64 12.64 -17.28
CA LYS A 310 9.93 13.19 -16.86
C LYS A 310 9.80 14.65 -16.38
N PRO A 311 10.69 15.14 -15.51
CA PRO A 311 10.66 16.53 -15.05
C PRO A 311 10.65 17.52 -16.24
N GLY A 312 9.79 18.53 -16.16
CA GLY A 312 9.64 19.55 -17.22
C GLY A 312 8.82 19.11 -18.45
N ARG A 313 8.41 17.84 -18.56
CA ARG A 313 7.49 17.41 -19.63
C ARG A 313 6.04 17.71 -19.24
N PRO A 314 5.24 18.38 -20.10
CA PRO A 314 3.81 18.52 -19.90
C PRO A 314 3.12 17.15 -19.81
N ARG A 315 2.14 17.04 -18.91
CA ARG A 315 1.38 15.82 -18.72
C ARG A 315 0.57 15.48 -19.98
N GLY A 316 0.84 14.31 -20.58
CA GLY A 316 0.18 13.87 -21.82
C GLY A 316 0.65 12.49 -22.28
N PRO A 317 0.14 12.00 -23.44
CA PRO A 317 0.43 10.66 -23.96
C PRO A 317 1.93 10.36 -24.10
N ASP A 318 2.75 11.35 -24.42
CA ASP A 318 4.19 11.19 -24.60
C ASP A 318 4.92 10.77 -23.32
N CYS A 319 4.32 10.97 -22.13
CA CYS A 319 4.88 10.49 -20.88
C CYS A 319 5.06 8.97 -20.89
N ARG A 320 4.29 8.22 -21.69
CA ARG A 320 4.45 6.77 -21.87
C ARG A 320 5.84 6.35 -22.37
N LEU A 321 6.57 7.26 -23.01
CA LEU A 321 7.91 7.02 -23.53
C LEU A 321 9.01 7.26 -22.48
N ASP A 322 8.69 7.87 -21.34
CA ASP A 322 9.63 8.13 -20.24
C ASP A 322 9.75 6.90 -19.31
N LEU A 323 10.06 5.73 -19.90
CA LEU A 323 10.02 4.42 -19.22
C LEU A 323 10.90 4.36 -17.96
N ASP A 324 11.98 5.13 -17.92
CA ASP A 324 12.92 5.24 -16.79
C ASP A 324 12.33 5.98 -15.58
N GLN A 325 11.25 6.74 -15.78
CA GLN A 325 10.54 7.48 -14.74
C GLN A 325 9.39 6.67 -14.12
N HIS A 326 8.94 5.61 -14.80
CA HIS A 326 7.76 4.86 -14.39
C HIS A 326 8.03 3.97 -13.18
N LEU A 327 7.02 3.87 -12.33
CA LEU A 327 7.02 3.04 -11.14
C LEU A 327 5.93 1.99 -11.24
N VAL A 328 6.14 0.88 -10.56
CA VAL A 328 5.20 -0.24 -10.46
C VAL A 328 4.86 -0.45 -9.00
N LEU A 329 3.58 -0.36 -8.70
CA LEU A 329 2.98 -0.73 -7.42
C LEU A 329 2.65 -2.22 -7.48
N SER A 330 3.34 -3.02 -6.66
CA SER A 330 3.21 -4.48 -6.69
C SER A 330 3.03 -5.02 -5.27
N TYR A 331 1.93 -5.73 -5.03
CA TYR A 331 1.84 -6.61 -3.87
C TYR A 331 2.58 -7.90 -4.20
N ARG A 332 3.60 -8.24 -3.40
CA ARG A 332 4.39 -9.47 -3.56
C ARG A 332 4.45 -10.19 -2.22
N ALA A 333 4.45 -11.51 -2.25
CA ALA A 333 4.82 -12.31 -1.10
C ALA A 333 6.33 -12.15 -0.89
N PHE A 334 6.71 -11.33 0.09
CA PHE A 334 8.11 -11.17 0.50
C PHE A 334 8.24 -11.57 1.96
N VAL A 335 8.64 -12.81 2.24
CA VAL A 335 9.18 -13.11 3.58
C VAL A 335 10.44 -12.28 3.76
N GLY A 336 10.86 -12.00 5.00
CA GLY A 336 12.22 -11.57 5.31
C GLY A 336 13.26 -12.42 4.57
N ASP A 337 13.50 -11.98 3.33
CA ASP A 337 14.59 -12.21 2.43
C ASP A 337 14.74 -13.56 1.70
N VAL A 338 13.65 -14.32 1.55
CA VAL A 338 13.67 -15.52 0.69
C VAL A 338 12.25 -15.78 0.13
N GLN A 339 12.08 -15.74 -1.20
CA GLN A 339 10.77 -15.96 -1.84
C GLN A 339 10.42 -17.46 -1.93
N LEU A 340 9.29 -17.90 -1.33
CA LEU A 340 8.38 -19.02 -1.69
C LEU A 340 8.80 -20.50 -1.53
N SER A 341 8.38 -21.15 -0.45
CA SER A 341 7.94 -22.56 -0.52
C SER A 341 6.46 -22.58 -0.98
N SER A 342 6.09 -23.51 -1.86
CA SER A 342 4.70 -23.60 -2.35
C SER A 342 3.70 -24.02 -1.26
N TRP A 343 4.19 -24.59 -0.14
CA TRP A 343 3.35 -25.05 0.97
C TRP A 343 2.99 -23.93 1.96
N ASP A 344 3.87 -22.97 2.23
CA ASP A 344 3.57 -21.93 3.24
C ASP A 344 2.65 -20.82 2.72
N GLY A 345 2.57 -20.64 1.40
CA GLY A 345 1.60 -19.74 0.79
C GLY A 345 0.17 -20.31 0.75
N LEU A 346 -0.01 -21.60 1.09
CA LEU A 346 -1.31 -22.21 1.36
C LEU A 346 -1.77 -21.97 2.81
N THR A 347 -0.83 -21.79 3.75
CA THR A 347 -1.10 -21.56 5.17
C THR A 347 -1.13 -20.07 5.57
N GLY A 348 -0.59 -19.17 4.73
CA GLY A 348 -0.70 -17.72 4.91
C GLY A 348 0.43 -17.03 5.66
N VAL A 349 1.60 -17.65 5.69
CA VAL A 349 2.74 -17.23 6.51
C VAL A 349 3.52 -16.07 5.89
N TYR A 350 3.14 -15.61 4.69
CA TYR A 350 3.84 -14.55 3.96
C TYR A 350 3.24 -13.18 4.24
N PRO A 351 4.03 -12.13 4.51
CA PRO A 351 3.46 -10.81 4.64
C PRO A 351 3.09 -10.26 3.25
N SER A 352 1.94 -9.61 3.16
CA SER A 352 1.46 -8.87 1.99
C SER A 352 1.80 -7.40 2.19
N ARG A 353 2.64 -6.85 1.32
CA ARG A 353 3.10 -5.45 1.39
C ARG A 353 3.12 -4.81 0.02
N LEU A 354 2.94 -3.49 -0.01
CA LEU A 354 2.96 -2.73 -1.24
C LEU A 354 4.38 -2.27 -1.56
N PHE A 355 4.96 -2.85 -2.62
CA PHE A 355 6.27 -2.47 -3.12
C PHE A 355 6.16 -1.42 -4.23
N VAL A 356 7.13 -0.51 -4.25
CA VAL A 356 7.33 0.46 -5.33
C VAL A 356 8.63 0.12 -6.05
N LEU A 357 8.51 -0.27 -7.32
CA LEU A 357 9.62 -0.79 -8.14
C LEU A 357 9.80 0.02 -9.42
N PRO A 358 11.03 0.20 -9.94
CA PRO A 358 11.25 0.78 -11.25
C PRO A 358 10.67 -0.12 -12.34
N LEU A 359 9.96 0.45 -13.32
CA LEU A 359 9.37 -0.32 -14.42
C LEU A 359 10.41 -1.16 -15.18
N GLY A 360 11.60 -0.62 -15.43
CA GLY A 360 12.68 -1.31 -16.14
C GLY A 360 13.08 -2.64 -15.47
N GLN A 361 13.11 -2.68 -14.14
CA GLN A 361 13.40 -3.91 -13.40
C GLN A 361 12.28 -4.94 -13.58
N VAL A 362 11.02 -4.51 -13.50
CA VAL A 362 9.86 -5.40 -13.69
C VAL A 362 9.82 -5.95 -15.12
N ILE A 363 10.15 -5.13 -16.12
CA ILE A 363 10.28 -5.57 -17.51
C ILE A 363 11.35 -6.66 -17.62
N ASP A 364 12.53 -6.43 -17.06
CA ASP A 364 13.63 -7.40 -17.15
C ASP A 364 13.30 -8.71 -16.41
N GLU A 365 12.73 -8.62 -15.22
CA GLU A 365 12.26 -9.76 -14.42
C GLU A 365 11.27 -10.63 -15.20
N TYR A 366 10.22 -10.04 -15.79
CA TYR A 366 9.24 -10.86 -16.50
C TYR A 366 9.69 -11.26 -17.91
N THR A 367 10.24 -10.34 -18.70
CA THR A 367 10.47 -10.59 -20.14
C THR A 367 11.77 -11.35 -20.42
N LYS A 368 12.82 -11.17 -19.63
CA LYS A 368 14.13 -11.81 -19.85
C LYS A 368 14.35 -12.99 -18.92
N THR A 369 13.87 -12.91 -17.69
CA THR A 369 14.14 -13.89 -16.63
C THR A 369 13.03 -14.94 -16.56
N GLU A 370 11.76 -14.53 -16.42
CA GLU A 370 10.62 -15.48 -16.43
C GLU A 370 10.14 -15.86 -17.85
N LEU A 371 10.65 -15.17 -18.89
CA LEU A 371 10.29 -15.36 -20.29
C LEU A 371 8.79 -15.17 -20.57
N ARG A 372 8.18 -14.17 -19.93
CA ARG A 372 6.76 -13.82 -20.02
C ARG A 372 6.57 -12.41 -20.57
N SER A 373 5.53 -12.24 -21.37
CA SER A 373 5.15 -10.91 -21.84
C SER A 373 4.43 -10.14 -20.73
N LEU A 374 4.55 -8.81 -20.78
CA LEU A 374 3.78 -7.89 -19.95
C LEU A 374 2.80 -7.10 -20.80
N ALA A 375 1.55 -7.02 -20.35
CA ALA A 375 0.54 -6.11 -20.87
C ALA A 375 0.35 -4.94 -19.90
N SER A 376 0.41 -3.71 -20.39
CA SER A 376 0.22 -2.47 -19.65
C SER A 376 -1.07 -1.81 -20.15
N VAL A 377 -2.19 -2.07 -19.47
CA VAL A 377 -3.52 -1.69 -19.94
C VAL A 377 -3.98 -0.40 -19.24
N PRO A 378 -4.28 0.68 -19.96
CA PRO A 378 -4.71 1.94 -19.35
C PRO A 378 -5.99 1.78 -18.53
N MET A 379 -5.97 2.32 -17.31
CA MET A 379 -7.16 2.47 -16.49
C MET A 379 -7.87 3.78 -16.85
N ASN A 380 -9.20 3.73 -16.93
CA ASN A 380 -10.05 4.89 -17.17
C ASN A 380 -10.40 5.59 -15.85
N LEU A 381 -9.40 6.28 -15.29
CA LEU A 381 -9.49 7.05 -14.05
C LEU A 381 -9.48 8.55 -14.34
N SER A 382 -10.27 9.30 -13.59
CA SER A 382 -10.23 10.76 -13.58
C SER A 382 -8.96 11.27 -12.87
N ARG A 383 -8.61 12.54 -13.09
CA ARG A 383 -7.46 13.18 -12.42
C ARG A 383 -7.53 13.09 -10.89
N PRO A 384 -8.67 13.39 -10.22
CA PRO A 384 -8.79 13.19 -8.77
C PRO A 384 -8.53 11.73 -8.37
N GLN A 385 -9.13 10.76 -9.07
CA GLN A 385 -8.92 9.34 -8.76
C GLN A 385 -7.46 8.89 -8.92
N ILE A 386 -6.71 9.47 -9.87
CA ILE A 386 -5.26 9.20 -10.00
C ILE A 386 -4.51 9.78 -8.80
N ASN A 387 -4.83 11.01 -8.38
CA ASN A 387 -4.20 11.65 -7.22
C ASN A 387 -4.48 10.84 -5.95
N ASP A 388 -5.75 10.54 -5.68
CA ASP A 388 -6.20 9.82 -4.50
C ASP A 388 -5.59 8.40 -4.45
N LEU A 389 -5.48 7.72 -5.60
CA LEU A 389 -4.86 6.40 -5.68
C LEU A 389 -3.35 6.45 -5.38
N VAL A 390 -2.64 7.47 -5.88
CA VAL A 390 -1.21 7.63 -5.63
C VAL A 390 -0.95 7.98 -4.17
N GLU A 391 -1.76 8.87 -3.60
CA GLU A 391 -1.73 9.23 -2.19
C GLU A 391 -1.98 8.01 -1.29
N HIS A 392 -3.08 7.30 -1.56
CA HIS A 392 -3.44 6.13 -0.77
C HIS A 392 -2.42 4.98 -0.95
N ALA A 393 -1.83 4.81 -2.14
CA ALA A 393 -0.73 3.88 -2.34
C ALA A 393 0.49 4.25 -1.48
N ALA A 394 0.80 5.53 -1.31
CA ALA A 394 1.85 5.96 -0.38
C ALA A 394 1.48 5.62 1.07
N GLU A 395 0.24 5.89 1.51
CA GLU A 395 -0.22 5.52 2.86
C GLU A 395 -0.07 4.02 3.12
N MET A 396 -0.49 3.18 2.17
CA MET A 396 -0.38 1.73 2.26
C MET A 396 1.08 1.25 2.24
N HIS A 397 1.95 1.88 1.47
CA HIS A 397 3.38 1.56 1.47
C HIS A 397 4.02 1.76 2.86
N TRP A 398 3.61 2.80 3.60
CA TRP A 398 4.17 3.12 4.92
C TRP A 398 3.48 2.42 6.10
N SER A 399 2.21 2.01 5.99
CA SER A 399 1.42 1.53 7.13
C SER A 399 1.07 0.04 7.10
N TYR A 400 1.01 -0.58 5.91
CA TYR A 400 0.42 -1.91 5.72
C TYR A 400 1.41 -3.06 5.92
N ASP A 401 1.07 -3.99 6.82
CA ASP A 401 1.72 -5.30 6.98
C ASP A 401 0.65 -6.41 7.03
N GLY A 402 0.16 -6.81 5.86
CA GLY A 402 -0.89 -7.83 5.70
C GLY A 402 -0.36 -9.27 5.65
N ASN A 403 -1.25 -10.24 5.41
CA ASN A 403 -0.89 -11.65 5.17
C ASN A 403 -1.25 -12.05 3.73
N TYR A 404 -0.31 -12.60 2.96
CA TYR A 404 -0.45 -13.03 1.57
C TYR A 404 -0.74 -14.53 1.47
N TYR A 405 -1.70 -14.90 0.62
CA TYR A 405 -2.09 -16.28 0.31
C TYR A 405 -2.21 -16.46 -1.21
N PHE A 406 -1.69 -17.56 -1.77
CA PHE A 406 -1.75 -17.76 -3.23
C PHE A 406 -3.17 -17.90 -3.79
N ILE A 407 -4.08 -18.50 -3.00
CA ILE A 407 -5.44 -18.86 -3.44
C ILE A 407 -6.47 -17.78 -3.07
N SER A 408 -6.18 -16.92 -2.09
CA SER A 408 -7.12 -15.91 -1.58
C SER A 408 -6.53 -14.51 -1.61
N ASN A 409 -5.86 -14.06 -0.55
CA ASN A 409 -5.27 -12.72 -0.45
C ASN A 409 -3.98 -12.61 -1.29
N ASN A 410 -4.15 -12.64 -2.61
CA ASN A 410 -3.08 -12.61 -3.60
C ASN A 410 -2.95 -11.23 -4.26
N CYS A 411 -2.04 -11.10 -5.23
CA CYS A 411 -1.77 -9.85 -5.93
C CYS A 411 -3.01 -9.21 -6.59
N ALA A 412 -3.96 -10.00 -7.12
CA ALA A 412 -5.18 -9.47 -7.72
C ALA A 412 -6.14 -8.93 -6.67
N VAL A 413 -6.29 -9.64 -5.55
CA VAL A 413 -7.12 -9.22 -4.42
C VAL A 413 -6.60 -7.92 -3.81
N GLU A 414 -5.30 -7.84 -3.54
CA GLU A 414 -4.70 -6.64 -2.95
C GLU A 414 -4.69 -5.45 -3.91
N THR A 415 -4.46 -5.70 -5.20
CA THR A 415 -4.59 -4.65 -6.24
C THR A 415 -6.02 -4.13 -6.31
N LEU A 416 -7.03 -5.00 -6.24
CA LEU A 416 -8.43 -4.58 -6.25
C LEU A 416 -8.80 -3.81 -4.97
N LYS A 417 -8.32 -4.22 -3.81
CA LYS A 417 -8.51 -3.47 -2.56
C LYS A 417 -7.92 -2.07 -2.67
N LEU A 418 -6.67 -1.95 -3.13
CA LEU A 418 -6.01 -0.66 -3.36
C LEU A 418 -6.78 0.22 -4.35
N LEU A 419 -7.26 -0.35 -5.48
CA LEU A 419 -8.08 0.39 -6.43
C LEU A 419 -9.40 0.87 -5.81
N ARG A 420 -10.07 0.05 -5.00
CA ARG A 420 -11.32 0.42 -4.32
C ARG A 420 -11.11 1.55 -3.32
N SER A 421 -10.18 1.37 -2.39
CA SER A 421 -9.93 2.34 -1.32
C SER A 421 -9.23 3.60 -1.82
N GLY A 422 -8.41 3.50 -2.88
CA GLY A 422 -7.70 4.63 -3.46
C GLY A 422 -8.50 5.45 -4.47
N THR A 423 -9.57 4.93 -5.08
CA THR A 423 -10.35 5.69 -6.10
C THR A 423 -11.80 5.97 -5.72
N ASP A 424 -12.35 5.26 -4.72
CA ASP A 424 -13.78 5.20 -4.38
C ASP A 424 -14.71 5.06 -5.60
N ASP A 425 -14.25 4.43 -6.68
CA ASP A 425 -15.06 4.27 -7.88
C ASP A 425 -16.22 3.29 -7.60
N PRO A 426 -17.49 3.71 -7.73
CA PRO A 426 -18.63 2.85 -7.44
C PRO A 426 -18.67 1.59 -8.33
N ARG A 427 -18.03 1.62 -9.51
CA ARG A 427 -17.92 0.47 -10.41
C ARG A 427 -17.02 -0.62 -9.84
N LEU A 428 -16.13 -0.31 -8.89
CA LEU A 428 -15.23 -1.27 -8.23
C LEU A 428 -15.85 -1.93 -6.99
N LYS A 429 -16.85 -1.31 -6.35
CA LYS A 429 -17.48 -1.81 -5.09
C LYS A 429 -17.95 -3.26 -5.22
N GLY A 430 -18.49 -3.60 -6.39
CA GLY A 430 -19.00 -4.93 -6.71
C GLY A 430 -18.02 -6.05 -7.06
N LEU A 431 -16.75 -5.74 -7.25
CA LEU A 431 -15.83 -6.68 -7.90
C LEU A 431 -15.32 -7.78 -6.97
N ASP A 432 -15.41 -9.03 -7.38
CA ASP A 432 -15.00 -10.16 -6.53
C ASP A 432 -13.99 -11.09 -7.23
N SER A 433 -13.29 -10.59 -8.25
CA SER A 433 -12.28 -11.38 -8.98
C SER A 433 -10.99 -11.54 -8.16
N ILE A 434 -10.56 -12.79 -8.01
CA ILE A 434 -9.33 -13.18 -7.30
C ILE A 434 -8.20 -13.60 -8.25
N ILE A 435 -8.42 -13.55 -9.58
CA ILE A 435 -7.45 -13.96 -10.59
C ILE A 435 -7.02 -12.73 -11.41
N PRO A 436 -5.72 -12.49 -11.63
CA PRO A 436 -5.22 -11.34 -12.40
C PRO A 436 -5.88 -11.11 -13.77
N ASN A 437 -5.98 -12.16 -14.60
CA ASN A 437 -6.62 -12.05 -15.93
C ASN A 437 -8.12 -11.77 -15.81
N GLY A 438 -8.81 -12.52 -14.93
CA GLY A 438 -10.24 -12.32 -14.71
C GLY A 438 -10.56 -10.94 -14.15
N LEU A 439 -9.68 -10.36 -13.32
CA LEU A 439 -9.83 -9.00 -12.84
C LEU A 439 -9.74 -8.00 -14.00
N LEU A 440 -8.76 -8.14 -14.90
CA LEU A 440 -8.64 -7.28 -16.08
C LEU A 440 -9.86 -7.38 -17.01
N GLU A 441 -10.36 -8.59 -17.27
CA GLU A 441 -11.56 -8.81 -18.08
C GLU A 441 -12.76 -8.06 -17.50
N VAL A 442 -12.98 -8.16 -16.19
CA VAL A 442 -14.10 -7.48 -15.54
C VAL A 442 -13.90 -5.96 -15.47
N LEU A 443 -12.67 -5.48 -15.25
CA LEU A 443 -12.35 -4.05 -15.34
C LEU A 443 -12.68 -3.49 -16.73
N ASN A 444 -12.28 -4.19 -17.79
CA ASN A 444 -12.59 -3.83 -19.18
C ASN A 444 -14.11 -3.86 -19.44
N ALA A 445 -14.80 -4.91 -18.99
CA ALA A 445 -16.25 -5.02 -19.14
C ALA A 445 -17.04 -3.91 -18.43
N ARG A 446 -16.49 -3.32 -17.35
CA ARG A 446 -17.07 -2.17 -16.64
C ARG A 446 -16.57 -0.80 -17.15
N GLY A 447 -15.80 -0.78 -18.25
CA GLY A 447 -15.23 0.46 -18.82
C GLY A 447 -14.22 1.15 -17.90
N LEU A 448 -13.58 0.39 -17.01
CA LEU A 448 -12.53 0.84 -16.10
C LEU A 448 -11.12 0.61 -16.66
N ALA A 449 -10.98 -0.24 -17.68
CA ALA A 449 -9.72 -0.49 -18.39
C ALA A 449 -9.97 -0.53 -19.90
N ASP A 450 -8.97 -0.17 -20.70
CA ASP A 450 -9.05 -0.18 -22.16
C ASP A 450 -8.09 -1.19 -22.78
N THR A 451 -8.56 -2.41 -23.01
CA THR A 451 -7.76 -3.47 -23.66
C THR A 451 -7.60 -3.28 -25.17
N SER A 452 -8.29 -2.30 -25.79
CA SER A 452 -8.24 -2.09 -27.24
C SER A 452 -6.85 -1.67 -27.72
N VAL A 453 -6.05 -1.07 -26.84
CA VAL A 453 -4.65 -0.68 -27.11
C VAL A 453 -3.74 -1.87 -27.42
N LEU A 454 -4.16 -3.10 -27.08
CA LEU A 454 -3.41 -4.33 -27.33
C LEU A 454 -3.77 -5.00 -28.67
N LYS A 455 -4.75 -4.48 -29.42
CA LYS A 455 -5.23 -5.11 -30.67
C LYS A 455 -4.18 -5.16 -31.78
N ASP A 456 -3.35 -4.12 -31.89
CA ASP A 456 -2.18 -4.11 -32.78
C ASP A 456 -0.91 -4.35 -31.94
N PRO A 457 -0.31 -5.55 -32.00
CA PRO A 457 0.86 -5.88 -31.20
C PRO A 457 2.07 -4.98 -31.48
N ARG A 458 2.23 -4.49 -32.73
CA ARG A 458 3.38 -3.65 -33.11
C ARG A 458 3.23 -2.26 -32.52
N GLU A 459 2.03 -1.70 -32.62
CA GLU A 459 1.73 -0.39 -32.03
C GLU A 459 1.75 -0.46 -30.50
N ALA A 460 1.22 -1.53 -29.92
CA ALA A 460 1.26 -1.79 -28.49
C ALA A 460 2.70 -1.84 -27.97
N LEU A 461 3.60 -2.53 -28.68
CA LEU A 461 5.03 -2.57 -28.34
C LEU A 461 5.66 -1.17 -28.46
N ARG A 462 5.39 -0.46 -29.57
CA ARG A 462 5.96 0.87 -29.85
C ARG A 462 5.58 1.92 -28.81
N LEU A 463 4.35 1.88 -28.32
CA LEU A 463 3.80 2.84 -27.36
C LEU A 463 3.95 2.39 -25.89
N GLY A 464 4.56 1.23 -25.66
CA GLY A 464 4.79 0.69 -24.31
C GLY A 464 3.52 0.19 -23.61
N TYR A 465 2.51 -0.24 -24.37
CA TYR A 465 1.35 -1.00 -23.89
C TYR A 465 1.63 -2.51 -23.78
N ARG A 466 2.68 -2.98 -24.45
CA ARG A 466 3.13 -4.38 -24.40
C ARG A 466 4.65 -4.44 -24.31
N PHE A 467 5.16 -5.36 -23.52
CA PHE A 467 6.58 -5.71 -23.49
C PHE A 467 6.69 -7.20 -23.79
N ASP A 468 7.25 -7.53 -24.95
CA ASP A 468 7.34 -8.90 -25.41
C ASP A 468 8.37 -9.69 -24.61
N SER A 469 8.01 -10.95 -24.33
CA SER A 469 8.98 -11.94 -23.86
C SER A 469 10.16 -12.07 -24.81
N TYR A 470 11.36 -12.25 -24.25
CA TYR A 470 12.55 -12.58 -25.03
C TYR A 470 12.51 -14.01 -25.57
N ARG A 471 11.54 -14.85 -25.15
CA ARG A 471 11.38 -16.23 -25.61
C ARG A 471 11.39 -16.36 -27.12
N ASP A 472 10.58 -15.58 -27.83
CA ASP A 472 10.49 -15.67 -29.30
C ASP A 472 11.78 -15.21 -29.97
N ARG A 473 12.48 -14.24 -29.38
CA ARG A 473 13.80 -13.81 -29.85
C ARG A 473 14.84 -14.91 -29.64
N TYR A 474 14.83 -15.57 -28.49
CA TYR A 474 15.71 -16.70 -28.20
C TYR A 474 15.37 -17.91 -29.09
N GLN A 475 14.09 -18.19 -29.33
CA GLN A 475 13.66 -19.22 -30.28
C GLN A 475 14.13 -18.91 -31.70
N ALA A 476 14.03 -17.66 -32.15
CA ALA A 476 14.55 -17.26 -33.46
C ALA A 476 16.08 -17.43 -33.55
N MET A 477 16.82 -17.14 -32.48
CA MET A 477 18.27 -17.42 -32.42
C MET A 477 18.54 -18.92 -32.46
N PHE A 478 17.78 -19.72 -31.70
CA PHE A 478 17.89 -21.17 -31.70
C PHE A 478 17.59 -21.78 -33.08
N ASP A 479 16.59 -21.27 -33.80
CA ASP A 479 16.26 -21.71 -35.15
C ASP A 479 17.40 -21.44 -36.16
N VAL A 480 18.23 -20.41 -35.92
CA VAL A 480 19.47 -20.18 -36.70
C VAL A 480 20.47 -21.30 -36.42
N LEU A 481 20.70 -21.63 -35.15
CA LEU A 481 21.58 -22.74 -34.76
C LEU A 481 21.10 -24.06 -35.39
N LYS A 482 19.80 -24.36 -35.29
CA LYS A 482 19.22 -25.60 -35.80
C LYS A 482 19.32 -25.77 -37.31
N LYS A 483 19.32 -24.68 -38.07
CA LYS A 483 19.48 -24.72 -39.54
C LYS A 483 20.92 -25.01 -39.96
N GLN A 484 21.90 -24.59 -39.16
CA GLN A 484 23.32 -24.66 -39.51
C GLN A 484 24.05 -25.82 -38.83
N LEU A 485 23.52 -26.33 -37.72
CA LEU A 485 24.18 -27.32 -36.89
C LEU A 485 23.25 -28.52 -36.66
N PRO A 486 23.78 -29.75 -36.63
CA PRO A 486 23.00 -30.97 -36.43
C PRO A 486 22.62 -31.18 -34.96
N ILE A 487 21.94 -30.21 -34.36
CA ILE A 487 21.44 -30.25 -32.98
C ILE A 487 20.09 -30.98 -32.89
N LYS A 488 19.90 -31.75 -31.80
CA LYS A 488 18.72 -32.62 -31.61
C LYS A 488 17.50 -31.90 -31.04
N GLN A 489 17.74 -30.79 -30.36
CA GLN A 489 16.72 -30.04 -29.63
C GLN A 489 15.69 -29.41 -30.59
N THR A 490 14.47 -29.22 -30.08
CA THR A 490 13.37 -28.67 -30.89
C THR A 490 12.93 -27.30 -30.47
N THR A 491 13.10 -26.98 -29.18
CA THR A 491 12.74 -25.69 -28.60
C THR A 491 13.96 -25.03 -27.97
N VAL A 492 13.89 -23.72 -27.77
CA VAL A 492 14.94 -23.00 -27.05
C VAL A 492 15.04 -23.44 -25.60
N GLU A 493 13.95 -23.84 -24.96
CA GLU A 493 13.95 -24.39 -23.61
C GLU A 493 14.72 -25.72 -23.54
N ASP A 494 14.54 -26.61 -24.51
CA ASP A 494 15.31 -27.86 -24.61
C ASP A 494 16.81 -27.55 -24.75
N TRP A 495 17.15 -26.54 -25.55
CA TRP A 495 18.53 -26.11 -25.75
C TRP A 495 19.17 -25.53 -24.50
N LEU A 496 18.47 -24.62 -23.83
CA LEU A 496 18.92 -24.05 -22.56
C LEU A 496 19.04 -25.12 -21.47
N GLY A 497 18.34 -26.25 -21.62
CA GLY A 497 18.42 -27.45 -20.77
C GLY A 497 19.65 -28.33 -20.97
N VAL A 498 20.35 -28.20 -22.09
CA VAL A 498 21.58 -28.98 -22.38
C VAL A 498 22.72 -28.44 -21.52
N PRO A 499 23.55 -29.28 -20.85
CA PRO A 499 24.70 -28.80 -20.09
C PRO A 499 25.66 -27.92 -20.91
N SER A 500 26.21 -26.88 -20.31
CA SER A 500 27.06 -25.87 -20.97
C SER A 500 28.27 -26.51 -21.67
N LYS A 501 28.84 -27.58 -21.08
CA LYS A 501 29.95 -28.32 -21.69
C LYS A 501 29.57 -29.01 -23.00
N GLU A 502 28.36 -29.56 -23.10
CA GLU A 502 27.89 -30.22 -24.33
C GLU A 502 27.57 -29.19 -25.41
N ARG A 503 27.03 -28.02 -25.04
CA ARG A 503 26.76 -26.94 -26.00
C ARG A 503 28.04 -26.37 -26.64
N ARG A 504 29.16 -26.44 -25.92
CA ARG A 504 30.48 -25.95 -26.37
C ARG A 504 30.99 -26.66 -27.62
N GLU A 505 30.62 -27.93 -27.84
CA GLU A 505 31.08 -28.73 -28.99
C GLU A 505 30.78 -28.07 -30.34
N TRP A 506 29.74 -27.23 -30.38
CA TRP A 506 29.29 -26.58 -31.60
C TRP A 506 30.02 -25.27 -31.92
N PHE A 507 30.82 -24.73 -31.00
CA PHE A 507 31.37 -23.36 -31.14
C PHE A 507 32.35 -23.24 -32.29
N ALA A 508 33.27 -24.21 -32.42
CA ALA A 508 34.27 -24.20 -33.49
C ALA A 508 33.66 -24.30 -34.90
N SER A 509 32.49 -24.92 -35.02
CA SER A 509 31.79 -25.11 -36.30
C SER A 509 30.81 -23.98 -36.62
N ALA A 510 30.60 -23.04 -35.69
CA ALA A 510 29.66 -21.95 -35.86
C ALA A 510 30.25 -20.84 -36.73
N ASP A 511 29.51 -20.41 -37.75
CA ASP A 511 29.80 -19.22 -38.54
C ASP A 511 29.46 -17.93 -37.78
N LEU A 512 29.79 -16.76 -38.35
CA LEU A 512 29.63 -15.47 -37.67
C LEU A 512 28.21 -15.26 -37.11
N ARG A 513 27.19 -15.60 -37.93
CA ARG A 513 25.78 -15.43 -37.56
C ARG A 513 25.37 -16.42 -36.48
N THR A 514 25.82 -17.67 -36.57
CA THR A 514 25.53 -18.73 -35.61
C THR A 514 26.22 -18.46 -34.28
N SER A 515 27.46 -17.96 -34.29
CA SER A 515 28.18 -17.55 -33.09
C SER A 515 27.51 -16.39 -32.36
N ALA A 516 27.00 -15.40 -33.10
CA ALA A 516 26.25 -14.29 -32.50
C ALA A 516 24.94 -14.78 -31.85
N ALA A 517 24.23 -15.71 -32.51
CA ALA A 517 23.04 -16.36 -31.95
C ALA A 517 23.37 -17.20 -30.70
N MET A 518 24.47 -17.96 -30.72
CA MET A 518 24.96 -18.73 -29.57
C MET A 518 25.29 -17.84 -28.39
N LEU A 519 25.97 -16.70 -28.61
CA LEU A 519 26.30 -15.75 -27.54
C LEU A 519 25.03 -15.29 -26.79
N LEU A 520 23.96 -14.95 -27.51
CA LEU A 520 22.69 -14.55 -26.89
C LEU A 520 22.03 -15.69 -26.11
N LEU A 521 22.11 -16.93 -26.63
CA LEU A 521 21.55 -18.12 -25.96
C LEU A 521 22.37 -18.52 -24.73
N GLU A 522 23.69 -18.43 -24.77
CA GLU A 522 24.54 -18.65 -23.59
C GLU A 522 24.28 -17.59 -22.51
N GLN A 523 24.06 -16.32 -22.89
CA GLN A 523 23.65 -15.30 -21.92
C GLN A 523 22.29 -15.62 -21.27
N ALA A 524 21.34 -16.14 -22.06
CA ALA A 524 20.06 -16.59 -21.53
C ALA A 524 20.23 -17.81 -20.60
N SER A 525 21.13 -18.75 -20.95
CA SER A 525 21.45 -19.90 -20.11
C SER A 525 22.09 -19.46 -18.80
N LEU A 526 23.05 -18.52 -18.81
CA LEU A 526 23.65 -18.01 -17.57
C LEU A 526 22.61 -17.42 -16.64
N ARG A 527 21.68 -16.59 -17.17
CA ARG A 527 20.58 -16.03 -16.37
C ARG A 527 19.73 -17.13 -15.73
N ARG A 528 19.40 -18.17 -16.49
CA ARG A 528 18.65 -19.33 -15.99
C ARG A 528 19.41 -20.06 -14.88
N GLU A 529 20.71 -20.31 -15.06
CA GLU A 529 21.56 -20.96 -14.06
C GLU A 529 21.67 -20.14 -12.77
N LEU A 530 21.77 -18.81 -12.87
CA LEU A 530 21.78 -17.91 -11.72
C LEU A 530 20.46 -17.94 -10.94
N LEU A 531 19.31 -18.07 -11.61
CA LEU A 531 18.02 -18.24 -10.94
C LEU A 531 17.93 -19.56 -10.19
N LEU A 532 18.38 -20.65 -10.81
CA LEU A 532 18.39 -21.96 -10.18
C LEU A 532 19.34 -21.97 -8.96
N ALA A 533 20.49 -21.32 -9.08
CA ALA A 533 21.42 -21.12 -7.98
C ALA A 533 20.81 -20.31 -6.82
N GLN A 534 20.05 -19.25 -7.11
CA GLN A 534 19.32 -18.50 -6.08
C GLN A 534 18.30 -19.38 -5.35
N GLU A 535 17.52 -20.17 -6.08
CA GLU A 535 16.56 -21.11 -5.49
C GLU A 535 17.25 -22.16 -4.61
N GLU A 536 18.38 -22.68 -5.04
CA GLU A 536 19.16 -23.69 -4.33
C GLU A 536 19.77 -23.16 -3.02
N VAL A 537 20.41 -21.99 -3.06
CA VAL A 537 20.92 -21.29 -1.86
C VAL A 537 19.79 -21.05 -0.86
N LYS A 538 18.63 -20.66 -1.36
CA LYS A 538 17.41 -20.49 -0.58
C LYS A 538 16.98 -21.79 0.11
N GLN A 539 16.86 -22.90 -0.62
CA GLN A 539 16.39 -24.16 -0.05
C GLN A 539 17.34 -24.67 1.03
N ARG A 540 18.66 -24.53 0.80
CA ARG A 540 19.69 -24.83 1.79
C ARG A 540 19.57 -23.94 3.03
N TYR A 541 19.33 -22.64 2.87
CA TYR A 541 19.12 -21.72 3.99
C TYR A 541 17.88 -22.08 4.84
N LEU A 542 16.75 -22.37 4.18
CA LEU A 542 15.50 -22.75 4.87
C LEU A 542 15.66 -24.08 5.63
N SER A 543 16.27 -25.08 4.99
CA SER A 543 16.53 -26.39 5.61
C SER A 543 17.45 -26.28 6.84
N ALA A 544 18.48 -25.43 6.76
CA ALA A 544 19.39 -25.17 7.88
C ALA A 544 18.70 -24.48 9.08
N ARG A 545 17.66 -23.66 8.84
CA ARG A 545 16.85 -23.08 9.92
C ARG A 545 16.01 -24.11 10.66
N GLU A 546 15.43 -25.07 9.94
CA GLU A 546 14.53 -26.07 10.50
C GLU A 546 15.27 -27.14 11.32
N GLN A 547 16.47 -27.53 10.89
CA GLN A 547 17.22 -28.62 11.51
C GLN A 547 17.93 -28.25 12.83
N LYS A 548 17.93 -26.97 13.24
CA LYS A 548 18.70 -26.45 14.41
C LYS A 548 20.18 -26.91 14.41
N ASP A 549 20.72 -27.27 13.25
CA ASP A 549 22.10 -27.76 13.17
C ASP A 549 23.04 -26.56 13.35
N GLY A 550 23.80 -26.58 14.45
CA GLY A 550 24.70 -25.50 14.89
C GLY A 550 25.92 -25.28 13.98
N GLY A 551 25.95 -25.87 12.79
CA GLY A 551 26.98 -25.62 11.77
C GLY A 551 26.67 -24.38 10.95
N VAL A 552 26.84 -23.19 11.54
CA VAL A 552 26.74 -21.93 10.77
C VAL A 552 27.99 -21.83 9.88
N SER A 553 27.88 -22.22 8.62
CA SER A 553 28.88 -21.82 7.63
C SER A 553 28.91 -20.29 7.56
N LYS A 554 30.09 -19.70 7.32
CA LYS A 554 30.24 -18.24 7.21
C LYS A 554 29.24 -17.64 6.22
N ALA A 555 29.00 -18.34 5.11
CA ALA A 555 28.06 -17.95 4.07
C ALA A 555 26.59 -17.94 4.54
N THR A 556 26.17 -18.89 5.39
CA THR A 556 24.83 -18.84 6.03
C THR A 556 24.69 -17.64 6.97
N GLY A 557 25.79 -17.24 7.63
CA GLY A 557 25.88 -16.04 8.46
C GLY A 557 25.70 -14.75 7.65
N THR A 558 26.51 -14.57 6.60
CA THR A 558 26.44 -13.41 5.70
C THR A 558 25.08 -13.32 5.02
N LEU A 559 24.51 -14.44 4.56
CA LEU A 559 23.17 -14.46 3.99
C LEU A 559 22.15 -13.98 5.03
N ARG A 560 22.16 -14.52 6.26
CA ARG A 560 21.28 -14.05 7.36
C ARG A 560 21.47 -12.56 7.69
N GLU A 561 22.64 -12.00 7.48
CA GLU A 561 22.90 -10.58 7.70
C GLU A 561 22.34 -9.71 6.57
N ILE A 562 22.45 -10.14 5.31
CA ILE A 562 21.78 -9.53 4.14
C ILE A 562 20.27 -9.59 4.35
N LEU A 563 19.75 -10.81 4.46
CA LEU A 563 18.79 -11.21 5.48
C LEU A 563 17.98 -10.12 6.21
N ALA A 564 18.59 -9.76 7.34
CA ALA A 564 18.09 -8.78 8.28
C ALA A 564 18.26 -7.34 7.76
N SER A 565 19.28 -7.09 6.93
CA SER A 565 19.63 -5.78 6.41
C SER A 565 18.75 -5.34 5.25
N SER A 566 18.07 -6.22 4.50
CA SER A 566 17.13 -5.84 3.43
C SER A 566 15.71 -5.62 3.92
N GLY A 567 15.38 -6.09 5.13
CA GLY A 567 14.02 -6.08 5.69
C GLY A 567 13.34 -4.70 5.62
N PHE A 568 14.10 -3.61 5.78
CA PHE A 568 13.60 -2.23 5.74
C PHE A 568 13.03 -1.83 4.37
N LEU A 569 13.51 -2.41 3.26
CA LEU A 569 12.97 -2.15 1.92
C LEU A 569 11.53 -2.68 1.79
N SER A 570 11.21 -3.71 2.57
CA SER A 570 9.86 -4.26 2.68
C SER A 570 9.05 -3.63 3.80
N ARG A 571 9.68 -2.99 4.80
CA ARG A 571 9.05 -2.33 5.94
C ARG A 571 9.60 -0.93 6.12
N PRO A 572 9.20 0.02 5.27
CA PRO A 572 9.77 1.36 5.27
C PRO A 572 9.59 2.08 6.61
N ALA A 573 8.50 1.78 7.34
CA ALA A 573 8.24 2.31 8.67
C ALA A 573 9.35 2.02 9.70
N GLU A 574 10.10 0.92 9.57
CA GLU A 574 11.19 0.57 10.50
C GLU A 574 12.36 1.58 10.46
N LEU A 575 12.43 2.44 9.44
CA LEU A 575 13.45 3.50 9.35
C LEU A 575 13.20 4.70 10.27
N LEU A 576 11.97 4.87 10.77
CA LEU A 576 11.59 6.04 11.59
C LEU A 576 11.38 5.71 13.08
N ASP A 577 11.70 4.49 13.51
CA ASP A 577 11.32 3.93 14.81
C ASP A 577 9.82 4.19 15.13
N SER A 578 9.47 4.27 16.41
CA SER A 578 8.14 4.69 16.89
C SER A 578 7.91 6.21 16.83
N GLY A 579 8.77 6.97 16.12
CA GLY A 579 8.65 8.42 16.00
C GLY A 579 7.65 8.82 14.93
N GLY A 580 6.58 9.53 15.31
CA GLY A 580 5.57 10.05 14.36
C GLY A 580 4.59 8.98 13.85
N TYR A 581 3.64 9.41 13.01
CA TYR A 581 2.61 8.54 12.44
C TYR A 581 2.21 8.97 11.02
N GLY A 582 1.46 8.11 10.33
CA GLY A 582 1.00 8.32 8.96
C GLY A 582 2.16 8.45 7.97
N LEU A 583 1.94 9.20 6.89
CA LEU A 583 2.99 9.54 5.93
C LEU A 583 4.15 10.29 6.62
N PRO A 584 5.41 10.02 6.24
CA PRO A 584 6.56 10.77 6.75
C PRO A 584 6.50 12.25 6.39
N GLN A 585 6.69 13.10 7.40
CA GLN A 585 6.68 14.56 7.27
C GLN A 585 8.08 15.13 7.00
N ALA A 586 8.16 16.41 6.62
CA ALA A 586 9.43 17.06 6.26
C ALA A 586 10.49 17.01 7.37
N SER A 587 10.10 17.05 8.64
CA SER A 587 11.02 16.90 9.78
C SER A 587 11.60 15.49 9.91
N GLU A 588 10.92 14.48 9.36
CA GLU A 588 11.32 13.07 9.38
C GLU A 588 12.22 12.70 8.19
N TRP A 589 12.30 13.56 7.17
CA TRP A 589 12.99 13.29 5.90
C TRP A 589 14.50 13.12 6.03
N GLN A 590 15.16 14.00 6.78
CA GLN A 590 16.61 13.91 6.96
C GLN A 590 16.99 12.55 7.56
N ARG A 591 16.23 12.13 8.59
CA ARG A 591 16.41 10.82 9.22
C ARG A 591 16.18 9.67 8.24
N LEU A 592 15.13 9.73 7.42
CA LEU A 592 14.88 8.73 6.38
C LEU A 592 16.04 8.63 5.40
N GLU A 593 16.55 9.76 4.92
CA GLU A 593 17.65 9.80 3.97
C GLU A 593 18.93 9.21 4.58
N ASP A 594 19.24 9.57 5.83
CA ASP A 594 20.42 9.10 6.55
C ASP A 594 20.35 7.59 6.82
N GLU A 595 19.25 7.10 7.41
CA GLU A 595 19.02 5.68 7.74
C GLU A 595 18.98 4.81 6.49
N SER A 596 18.24 5.24 5.47
CA SER A 596 18.15 4.49 4.21
C SER A 596 19.49 4.45 3.49
N SER A 597 20.25 5.56 3.45
CA SER A 597 21.59 5.60 2.85
C SER A 597 22.59 4.74 3.60
N GLN A 598 22.52 4.70 4.93
CA GLN A 598 23.39 3.86 5.74
C GLN A 598 23.14 2.38 5.48
N ARG A 599 21.87 1.95 5.54
CA ARG A 599 21.48 0.56 5.28
C ARG A 599 21.79 0.14 3.84
N GLN A 600 21.62 1.05 2.88
CA GLN A 600 22.00 0.83 1.49
C GLN A 600 23.51 0.57 1.33
N LYS A 601 24.35 1.38 1.98
CA LYS A 601 25.81 1.17 1.99
C LYS A 601 26.20 -0.15 2.64
N GLN A 602 25.50 -0.56 3.68
CA GLN A 602 25.70 -1.87 4.32
C GLN A 602 25.34 -3.00 3.35
N LEU A 603 24.17 -2.94 2.69
CA LEU A 603 23.76 -3.92 1.70
C LEU A 603 24.74 -4.02 0.52
N GLN A 604 25.24 -2.88 0.01
CA GLN A 604 26.26 -2.87 -1.05
C GLN A 604 27.53 -3.62 -0.63
N ARG A 605 28.03 -3.39 0.60
CA ARG A 605 29.21 -4.08 1.14
C ARG A 605 28.95 -5.58 1.26
N LEU A 606 27.84 -5.97 1.88
CA LEU A 606 27.48 -7.37 2.08
C LEU A 606 27.29 -8.10 0.74
N THR A 607 26.69 -7.43 -0.27
CA THR A 607 26.49 -8.01 -1.61
C THR A 607 27.81 -8.19 -2.37
N GLY A 608 28.79 -7.32 -2.17
CA GLY A 608 30.13 -7.47 -2.75
C GLY A 608 30.87 -8.73 -2.26
N ASP A 609 30.65 -9.11 -1.00
CA ASP A 609 31.19 -10.34 -0.40
C ASP A 609 30.37 -11.59 -0.76
N LEU A 610 29.08 -11.39 -1.10
CA LEU A 610 28.11 -12.45 -1.32
C LEU A 610 28.42 -13.32 -2.53
N ASP A 611 28.93 -12.79 -3.66
CA ASP A 611 29.10 -13.59 -4.89
C ASP A 611 30.07 -14.77 -4.69
N LYS A 612 31.13 -14.57 -3.90
CA LYS A 612 32.09 -15.64 -3.55
C LYS A 612 31.52 -16.62 -2.54
N GLU A 613 30.76 -16.13 -1.57
CA GLU A 613 30.20 -16.94 -0.49
C GLU A 613 28.96 -17.73 -0.93
N VAL A 614 28.15 -17.18 -1.83
CA VAL A 614 27.03 -17.88 -2.49
C VAL A 614 27.55 -19.02 -3.34
N ARG A 615 28.64 -18.84 -4.11
CA ARG A 615 29.24 -19.96 -4.87
C ARG A 615 29.67 -21.11 -3.96
N ALA A 616 30.06 -20.84 -2.72
CA ALA A 616 30.38 -21.88 -1.73
C ALA A 616 29.13 -22.57 -1.15
N LEU A 617 27.96 -21.94 -1.24
CA LEU A 617 26.66 -22.51 -0.86
C LEU A 617 25.96 -23.25 -2.00
N LEU A 618 26.53 -23.29 -3.20
CA LEU A 618 25.98 -24.08 -4.30
C LEU A 618 26.45 -25.53 -4.21
N GLU A 619 25.64 -26.44 -4.74
CA GLU A 619 26.02 -27.80 -5.10
C GLU A 619 27.18 -27.74 -6.11
N PRO A 620 28.14 -28.66 -6.01
CA PRO A 620 29.28 -28.70 -6.93
C PRO A 620 28.86 -28.72 -8.40
N GLU A 621 27.75 -29.38 -8.72
CA GLU A 621 27.19 -29.45 -10.07
C GLU A 621 26.74 -28.07 -10.57
N ARG A 622 26.01 -27.30 -9.76
CA ARG A 622 25.54 -25.96 -10.12
C ARG A 622 26.69 -24.98 -10.30
N ALA A 623 27.65 -25.00 -9.38
CA ALA A 623 28.84 -24.15 -9.47
C ALA A 623 29.66 -24.48 -10.73
N ALA A 624 29.81 -25.77 -11.07
CA ALA A 624 30.51 -26.21 -12.27
C ALA A 624 29.77 -25.83 -13.55
N GLU A 625 28.43 -25.87 -13.55
CA GLU A 625 27.61 -25.48 -14.70
C GLU A 625 27.68 -23.96 -14.96
N ILE A 626 27.58 -23.13 -13.91
CA ILE A 626 27.77 -21.67 -14.03
C ILE A 626 29.17 -21.34 -14.57
N ALA A 627 30.22 -21.95 -14.00
CA ALA A 627 31.58 -21.73 -14.48
C ALA A 627 31.77 -22.17 -15.94
N ALA A 628 31.20 -23.30 -16.32
CA ALA A 628 31.23 -23.77 -17.71
C ALA A 628 30.49 -22.82 -18.66
N ASN A 629 29.41 -22.20 -18.20
CA ASN A 629 28.66 -21.19 -18.95
C ASN A 629 29.45 -19.86 -19.10
N GLU A 630 30.08 -19.38 -18.04
CA GLU A 630 30.96 -18.21 -18.06
C GLU A 630 32.14 -18.41 -19.03
N ASP A 631 32.74 -19.61 -19.01
CA ASP A 631 33.76 -20.01 -19.97
C ASP A 631 33.22 -20.04 -21.40
N ASN A 632 31.99 -20.55 -21.59
CA ASN A 632 31.35 -20.56 -22.91
C ASN A 632 31.18 -19.15 -23.46
N LEU A 633 30.67 -18.22 -22.63
CA LEU A 633 30.49 -16.82 -23.00
C LEU A 633 31.81 -16.18 -23.45
N LYS A 634 32.90 -16.47 -22.75
CA LYS A 634 34.24 -15.99 -23.13
C LYS A 634 34.68 -16.58 -24.48
N GLN A 635 34.61 -17.92 -24.62
CA GLN A 635 35.04 -18.61 -25.83
C GLN A 635 34.25 -18.18 -27.07
N ILE A 636 32.92 -18.11 -26.97
CA ILE A 636 32.09 -17.71 -28.11
C ILE A 636 32.27 -16.23 -28.46
N SER A 637 32.54 -15.37 -27.46
CA SER A 637 32.87 -13.96 -27.71
C SER A 637 34.20 -13.82 -28.46
N ASP A 638 35.23 -14.57 -28.06
CA ASP A 638 36.54 -14.54 -28.71
C ASP A 638 36.50 -15.15 -30.12
N HIS A 639 35.74 -16.23 -30.31
CA HIS A 639 35.48 -16.82 -31.62
C HIS A 639 34.74 -15.84 -32.54
N LEU A 640 33.69 -15.18 -32.03
CA LEU A 640 32.95 -14.16 -32.77
C LEU A 640 33.84 -12.99 -33.19
N ARG A 641 34.70 -12.49 -32.30
CA ARG A 641 35.68 -11.44 -32.62
C ARG A 641 36.64 -11.91 -33.72
N THR A 642 37.12 -13.14 -33.65
CA THR A 642 38.03 -13.72 -34.64
C THR A 642 37.37 -13.81 -36.02
N LEU A 643 36.12 -14.30 -36.08
CA LEU A 643 35.34 -14.36 -37.31
C LEU A 643 35.02 -12.96 -37.86
N HIS A 644 34.70 -11.99 -37.00
CA HIS A 644 34.44 -10.60 -37.40
C HIS A 644 35.68 -9.96 -38.02
N LYS A 645 36.86 -10.16 -37.41
CA LYS A 645 38.15 -9.72 -37.96
C LYS A 645 38.44 -10.37 -39.31
N ALA A 646 38.25 -11.69 -39.41
CA ALA A 646 38.46 -12.42 -40.67
C ALA A 646 37.52 -11.98 -41.80
N ALA A 647 36.32 -11.48 -41.45
CA ALA A 647 35.35 -10.94 -42.40
C ALA A 647 35.59 -9.46 -42.78
N GLY A 648 36.69 -8.85 -42.31
CA GLY A 648 37.00 -7.43 -42.56
C GLY A 648 36.13 -6.45 -41.77
N GLY A 649 35.58 -6.90 -40.63
CA GLY A 649 34.75 -6.09 -39.77
C GLY A 649 35.51 -4.95 -39.08
N LEU A 650 34.79 -3.86 -38.78
CA LEU A 650 35.35 -2.67 -38.14
C LEU A 650 35.86 -2.99 -36.72
N GLU A 651 37.13 -2.66 -36.44
CA GLU A 651 37.71 -2.69 -35.09
C GLU A 651 37.58 -1.29 -34.45
N LEU A 652 36.88 -1.19 -33.32
CA LEU A 652 36.90 0.02 -32.50
C LEU A 652 38.14 -0.05 -31.58
N PRO A 653 38.84 1.08 -31.35
CA PRO A 653 40.08 1.14 -30.56
C PRO A 653 39.90 0.78 -29.08
#